data_AF-E0E1K7-F1
#
_entry.id   AF-E0E1K7-F1
#
_cell.length_a   1.000
_cell.length_b   1.000
_cell.length_c   1.000
_cell.angle_alpha   90.00
_cell.angle_beta   90.00
_cell.angle_gamma   90.00
#
_symmetry.space_group_name_H-M   'P 1'
#
loop_
_entity.id
_entity.type
_entity.pdbx_description
1 polymer ?
#
loop_
_entity_poly.entity_id
_entity_poly.type
_entity_poly.pdbx_seq_one_letter_code
_entity_poly.pdbx_strand_id
1 'polypeptide(L)'
;MTFNRDRKNFKKIIILSVFSLIISSGSLFQTSADEVDSPSVEYINGSQYTGIESIDRTPNENSREVENISIKPFEFTPTKIRSNSKRDGANASKFDPREKGYMTGIRDQENLGICWTFTGNATLETFLKLKGYGDFDLSEEHMRWWAKDNVYGWNIGDTQGSTNETSVGYFTSWLGPKLEKDIPYNGKLTRENGAKKPANYDSAPKLPYNVTGVISVAADKTSVKNAIINYGAVMSGYYDDKRYMSSDSNAYYLNEKLGQNHAITIVGWDDNYPVNKFNGAAKPSSKGAWLVKNSWGNYNTERGYMWISYEDKNILSYTDNYSITQVKQDSGQKLYQHEYSMTASLADNTITTANVFEFGKHEALQGVMFASDSIGAKYEIYLIPINGNETLNYNNRILLKSGTVPYSGYITEDISNFPLATGKGAIAVRIDNRANNRKSKIAMEMNVNGYDMFKAKANIGQSYVLRGGTFIDLNKMSGYAPANLVIKGITKSYQGGKSLAGQDRYDTAVKVSNDGWTKSDTVFLVNGKAIADALTATPLAKLKSAPILLTEKDKLNDLTSKEMDRLKAKNIVIIGGKDSISKGLEDKLVESGKQVQRISGDDRKDTSKKIAEEVLKIKKVDTISLVNGYKGLADAISFSPVAGEKTIPIILTDNKGLYSMPEDLKDTSKITKSYIIGGLESVPRSVTSNLSSPERVSGINRSDTNAQIIEKFYPSDKLDYVFVSKNGQKNPDELIDGLAVGAYAAKVSSPIVLANSKLSDKQVKALENKKISNITQVGLGPNSMAVTELLIMKAGIHTDIDTKGTNSDNSQLDSSKIDSLEVNSKTVKNFEQKENN
;
A
#
# COMPACT_ATOMS: atom_id res chain seq x y z
N MET A 1 -74.41 -37.86 -24.69
CA MET A 1 -74.57 -36.64 -25.52
C MET A 1 -73.34 -35.77 -25.35
N THR A 2 -72.80 -35.34 -26.48
CA THR A 2 -71.53 -34.67 -26.87
C THR A 2 -70.99 -33.57 -25.91
N PHE A 3 -69.75 -33.68 -25.38
CA PHE A 3 -68.40 -33.25 -25.87
C PHE A 3 -68.12 -31.73 -25.62
N ASN A 4 -67.00 -31.24 -25.03
CA ASN A 4 -65.64 -31.75 -24.87
C ASN A 4 -64.84 -30.96 -23.77
N ARG A 5 -64.15 -31.70 -22.87
CA ARG A 5 -62.82 -31.53 -22.21
C ARG A 5 -62.26 -30.14 -21.77
N ASP A 6 -61.54 -29.97 -20.66
CA ASP A 6 -61.19 -30.79 -19.48
C ASP A 6 -60.49 -29.87 -18.42
N ARG A 7 -60.97 -29.94 -17.16
CA ARG A 7 -60.27 -30.14 -15.85
C ARG A 7 -58.87 -29.53 -15.58
N LYS A 8 -58.47 -29.08 -14.39
CA LYS A 8 -59.04 -28.95 -13.02
C LYS A 8 -58.00 -28.27 -12.08
N ASN A 9 -58.47 -27.30 -11.31
CA ASN A 9 -58.41 -27.16 -9.82
C ASN A 9 -57.12 -27.32 -8.97
N PHE A 10 -56.75 -26.21 -8.30
CA PHE A 10 -56.89 -25.92 -6.85
C PHE A 10 -56.22 -26.84 -5.78
N LYS A 11 -55.29 -26.29 -4.95
CA LYS A 11 -55.49 -25.89 -3.52
C LYS A 11 -54.17 -25.59 -2.75
N LYS A 12 -54.29 -24.64 -1.81
CA LYS A 12 -53.32 -24.23 -0.75
C LYS A 12 -53.14 -25.31 0.35
N ILE A 13 -51.97 -25.35 1.01
CA ILE A 13 -51.74 -25.23 2.49
C ILE A 13 -50.23 -25.23 2.81
N ILE A 14 -49.87 -24.54 3.89
CA ILE A 14 -48.56 -24.14 4.45
C ILE A 14 -47.89 -25.27 5.27
N ILE A 15 -46.54 -25.37 5.26
CA ILE A 15 -45.60 -25.38 6.43
C ILE A 15 -44.13 -25.49 5.95
N LEU A 16 -43.25 -24.81 6.71
CA LEU A 16 -41.80 -24.57 6.61
C LEU A 16 -40.91 -25.68 6.01
N SER A 17 -39.88 -25.27 5.25
CA SER A 17 -38.45 -25.50 5.58
C SER A 17 -37.52 -24.81 4.58
N VAL A 18 -36.41 -24.31 5.12
CA VAL A 18 -35.27 -23.58 4.52
C VAL A 18 -34.70 -24.24 3.25
N PHE A 19 -34.46 -23.46 2.18
CA PHE A 19 -33.17 -23.42 1.45
C PHE A 19 -33.16 -22.32 0.38
N SER A 20 -32.04 -21.62 0.33
CA SER A 20 -31.74 -20.41 -0.43
C SER A 20 -31.71 -20.59 -1.94
N LEU A 21 -32.33 -19.67 -2.68
CA LEU A 21 -31.96 -19.33 -4.06
C LEU A 21 -32.31 -17.86 -4.32
N ILE A 22 -31.33 -16.96 -4.16
CA ILE A 22 -31.46 -15.56 -4.59
C ILE A 22 -30.99 -15.52 -6.04
N ILE A 23 -31.95 -15.32 -6.94
CA ILE A 23 -31.71 -14.90 -8.33
C ILE A 23 -31.33 -13.43 -8.27
N SER A 24 -30.09 -13.13 -8.66
CA SER A 24 -29.55 -11.80 -8.85
C SER A 24 -30.26 -11.10 -10.02
N SER A 25 -31.17 -10.18 -9.71
CA SER A 25 -31.52 -9.10 -10.64
C SER A 25 -30.33 -8.13 -10.69
N GLY A 26 -29.44 -8.34 -11.65
CA GLY A 26 -28.38 -7.41 -11.99
C GLY A 26 -28.99 -6.15 -12.59
N SER A 27 -29.16 -5.12 -11.76
CA SER A 27 -29.34 -3.75 -12.23
C SER A 27 -28.04 -3.35 -12.90
N LEU A 28 -28.06 -3.20 -14.23
CA LEU A 28 -27.03 -2.50 -14.97
C LEU A 28 -26.96 -1.05 -14.47
N PHE A 29 -26.06 -0.79 -13.52
CA PHE A 29 -25.40 0.50 -13.39
C PHE A 29 -23.95 0.29 -13.79
N GLN A 30 -23.74 0.30 -15.11
CA GLN A 30 -22.44 0.48 -15.71
C GLN A 30 -22.09 1.96 -15.49
N THR A 31 -21.48 2.30 -14.36
CA THR A 31 -20.78 3.59 -14.25
C THR A 31 -19.56 3.48 -15.16
N SER A 32 -19.69 3.99 -16.39
CA SER A 32 -18.51 4.37 -17.16
C SER A 32 -17.64 5.23 -16.24
N ALA A 33 -16.39 4.83 -16.07
CA ALA A 33 -15.37 5.81 -15.75
C ALA A 33 -15.35 6.74 -16.96
N ASP A 34 -16.11 7.83 -16.90
CA ASP A 34 -16.01 8.87 -17.91
C ASP A 34 -14.54 9.32 -17.89
N GLU A 35 -13.84 9.09 -18.99
CA GLU A 35 -12.64 9.85 -19.32
C GLU A 35 -13.03 11.33 -19.22
N VAL A 36 -12.65 11.96 -18.11
CA VAL A 36 -12.70 13.41 -18.01
C VAL A 36 -11.66 13.93 -19.00
N ASP A 37 -12.16 14.31 -20.18
CA ASP A 37 -11.43 14.97 -21.26
C ASP A 37 -10.58 16.09 -20.64
N SER A 38 -9.29 15.81 -20.42
CA SER A 38 -8.41 16.69 -19.65
C SER A 38 -8.09 17.91 -20.51
N PRO A 39 -8.16 19.14 -19.97
CA PRO A 39 -7.84 20.33 -20.74
C PRO A 39 -6.40 20.28 -21.24
N SER A 40 -6.13 20.82 -22.43
CA SER A 40 -4.75 20.88 -22.93
C SER A 40 -3.89 21.81 -22.04
N VAL A 41 -2.72 21.31 -21.64
CA VAL A 41 -1.79 21.96 -20.71
C VAL A 41 -0.45 22.23 -21.42
N GLU A 42 0.18 23.37 -21.13
CA GLU A 42 1.51 23.71 -21.65
C GLU A 42 2.42 24.26 -20.55
N TYR A 43 3.73 24.01 -20.68
CA TYR A 43 4.76 24.54 -19.79
C TYR A 43 5.43 25.76 -20.42
N ILE A 44 5.66 26.80 -19.62
CA ILE A 44 6.51 27.95 -19.97
C ILE A 44 7.40 28.31 -18.76
N ASN A 45 8.68 28.64 -19.00
CA ASN A 45 9.66 28.97 -17.95
C ASN A 45 9.15 30.10 -17.03
N GLY A 46 9.01 29.80 -15.74
CA GLY A 46 8.62 30.75 -14.70
C GLY A 46 9.84 31.46 -14.13
N SER A 47 10.29 32.54 -14.76
CA SER A 47 11.34 33.41 -14.21
C SER A 47 10.80 34.81 -13.93
N GLN A 48 9.70 34.94 -13.16
CA GLN A 48 9.20 36.25 -12.70
C GLN A 48 8.43 36.20 -11.37
N TYR A 49 8.81 35.35 -10.41
CA TYR A 49 8.24 35.43 -9.05
C TYR A 49 9.26 35.00 -8.00
N THR A 50 10.14 35.92 -7.59
CA THR A 50 11.00 35.73 -6.40
C THR A 50 10.96 37.00 -5.57
N GLY A 51 10.20 36.98 -4.47
CA GLY A 51 10.27 37.95 -3.38
C GLY A 51 11.11 37.47 -2.20
N ILE A 52 11.89 36.39 -2.38
CA ILE A 52 12.81 35.84 -1.39
C ILE A 52 14.10 35.51 -2.14
N GLU A 53 15.24 36.03 -1.67
CA GLU A 53 16.55 35.74 -2.25
C GLU A 53 16.79 34.23 -2.27
N SER A 54 17.06 33.69 -3.46
CA SER A 54 17.60 32.36 -3.63
C SER A 54 18.97 32.31 -2.96
N ILE A 55 19.10 31.57 -1.86
CA ILE A 55 20.41 31.25 -1.32
C ILE A 55 20.98 30.13 -2.19
N ASP A 56 21.78 30.50 -3.20
CA ASP A 56 22.75 29.57 -3.78
C ASP A 56 23.76 29.25 -2.68
N ARG A 57 23.55 28.13 -1.99
CA ARG A 57 24.59 27.57 -1.13
C ARG A 57 25.60 26.88 -2.04
N THR A 58 26.75 27.52 -2.26
CA THR A 58 28.01 26.83 -2.55
C THR A 58 28.73 26.61 -1.22
N PRO A 59 28.73 25.39 -0.64
CA PRO A 59 29.53 25.11 0.56
C PRO A 59 30.92 24.58 0.16
N ASN A 60 31.93 25.16 0.80
CA ASN A 60 33.36 24.82 0.85
C ASN A 60 33.86 23.58 0.09
N GLU A 61 34.86 23.84 -0.75
CA GLU A 61 35.82 22.88 -1.29
C GLU A 61 36.44 22.05 -0.16
N ASN A 62 35.94 20.83 0.10
CA ASN A 62 36.68 19.67 0.62
C ASN A 62 35.77 18.46 0.97
N SER A 63 34.80 18.11 0.12
CA SER A 63 34.16 16.78 0.19
C SER A 63 34.09 16.16 -1.21
N ARG A 64 34.69 14.98 -1.37
CA ARG A 64 34.73 14.21 -2.62
C ARG A 64 33.32 14.02 -3.19
N GLU A 65 33.24 14.19 -4.52
CA GLU A 65 32.06 14.27 -5.38
C GLU A 65 30.97 13.22 -5.09
N VAL A 66 29.86 13.68 -4.51
CA VAL A 66 28.53 13.20 -4.87
C VAL A 66 27.90 14.38 -5.60
N GLU A 67 27.63 14.26 -6.90
CA GLU A 67 27.00 15.32 -7.70
C GLU A 67 25.78 15.92 -6.98
N ASN A 68 25.89 17.19 -6.59
CA ASN A 68 24.90 17.87 -5.75
C ASN A 68 23.55 17.97 -6.49
N ILE A 69 22.49 17.40 -5.90
CA ILE A 69 21.10 17.56 -6.39
C ILE A 69 20.64 18.99 -6.07
N SER A 70 19.88 19.61 -6.96
CA SER A 70 19.37 20.95 -6.68
C SER A 70 18.12 20.87 -5.80
N ILE A 71 18.09 21.65 -4.72
CA ILE A 71 16.92 21.89 -3.88
C ILE A 71 16.38 23.28 -4.22
N LYS A 72 15.07 23.40 -4.48
CA LYS A 72 14.42 24.67 -4.78
C LYS A 72 13.25 24.94 -3.82
N PRO A 73 13.45 25.79 -2.78
CA PRO A 73 12.38 26.18 -1.87
C PRO A 73 11.27 26.97 -2.59
N PHE A 74 10.01 26.58 -2.39
CA PHE A 74 8.81 27.24 -2.96
C PHE A 74 8.81 27.47 -4.49
N GLU A 75 9.73 26.86 -5.23
CA GLU A 75 9.84 27.05 -6.69
C GLU A 75 9.01 25.99 -7.42
N PHE A 76 7.73 26.29 -7.62
CA PHE A 76 6.81 25.47 -8.40
C PHE A 76 6.27 26.26 -9.58
N THR A 77 6.45 25.70 -10.78
CA THR A 77 5.90 26.29 -12.00
C THR A 77 4.40 25.98 -12.05
N PRO A 78 3.51 26.99 -12.03
CA PRO A 78 2.07 26.74 -12.04
C PRO A 78 1.58 26.31 -13.43
N THR A 79 0.40 25.67 -13.47
CA THR A 79 -0.16 25.10 -14.69
C THR A 79 -0.87 26.15 -15.55
N LYS A 80 -0.47 26.27 -16.83
CA LYS A 80 -1.27 27.01 -17.81
C LYS A 80 -2.36 26.12 -18.40
N ILE A 81 -3.62 26.52 -18.26
CA ILE A 81 -4.78 25.73 -18.67
C ILE A 81 -5.41 26.38 -19.91
N ARG A 82 -5.40 25.68 -21.05
CA ARG A 82 -5.99 26.16 -22.30
C ARG A 82 -7.48 25.80 -22.40
N SER A 83 -8.22 26.51 -23.25
CA SER A 83 -9.62 26.19 -23.52
C SER A 83 -9.71 24.92 -24.37
N ASN A 84 -10.49 23.93 -23.95
CA ASN A 84 -10.95 22.89 -24.87
C ASN A 84 -11.99 23.52 -25.80
N SER A 85 -11.78 23.39 -27.12
CA SER A 85 -12.63 23.95 -28.19
C SER A 85 -14.09 23.48 -28.17
N LYS A 86 -14.49 22.65 -27.20
CA LYS A 86 -15.84 22.09 -27.03
C LYS A 86 -16.61 22.64 -25.82
N ARG A 87 -16.02 23.49 -24.97
CA ARG A 87 -16.73 24.12 -23.83
C ARG A 87 -16.83 25.63 -24.03
N ASP A 88 -18.00 26.11 -24.42
CA ASP A 88 -18.32 27.53 -24.67
C ASP A 88 -18.10 28.47 -23.46
N GLY A 89 -17.92 27.92 -22.25
CA GLY A 89 -17.90 28.68 -21.00
C GLY A 89 -16.68 29.57 -20.78
N ALA A 90 -15.48 29.22 -21.25
CA ALA A 90 -14.27 30.02 -21.03
C ALA A 90 -14.14 31.24 -21.97
N ASN A 91 -14.79 31.15 -23.13
CA ASN A 91 -14.94 32.26 -24.08
C ASN A 91 -16.11 33.18 -23.71
N ALA A 92 -16.91 32.81 -22.70
CA ALA A 92 -17.98 33.67 -22.21
C ALA A 92 -17.39 34.93 -21.56
N SER A 93 -17.95 36.08 -21.94
CA SER A 93 -17.58 37.36 -21.36
C SER A 93 -17.94 37.47 -19.88
N LYS A 94 -18.87 36.64 -19.38
CA LYS A 94 -19.29 36.60 -17.98
C LYS A 94 -19.57 35.16 -17.54
N PHE A 95 -19.18 34.84 -16.32
CA PHE A 95 -19.56 33.62 -15.62
C PHE A 95 -19.84 33.95 -14.16
N ASP A 96 -21.12 33.90 -13.79
CA ASP A 96 -21.56 34.04 -12.41
C ASP A 96 -22.15 32.71 -11.90
N PRO A 97 -21.47 32.02 -10.98
CA PRO A 97 -21.92 30.74 -10.46
C PRO A 97 -23.14 30.83 -9.55
N ARG A 98 -23.47 32.03 -9.04
CA ARG A 98 -24.62 32.27 -8.16
C ARG A 98 -25.93 32.16 -8.95
N GLU A 99 -25.91 32.62 -10.21
CA GLU A 99 -27.04 32.51 -11.14
C GLU A 99 -27.32 31.05 -11.55
N LYS A 100 -26.32 30.18 -11.42
CA LYS A 100 -26.39 28.78 -11.85
C LYS A 100 -26.57 27.78 -10.71
N GLY A 101 -26.63 28.25 -9.46
CA GLY A 101 -27.04 27.45 -8.30
C GLY A 101 -26.00 26.49 -7.71
N TYR A 102 -24.73 26.54 -8.12
CA TYR A 102 -23.67 25.65 -7.59
C TYR A 102 -22.72 26.31 -6.58
N MET A 103 -23.11 27.44 -5.99
CA MET A 103 -22.39 28.05 -4.86
C MET A 103 -22.91 27.57 -3.50
N THR A 104 -22.02 27.44 -2.52
CA THR A 104 -22.35 27.21 -1.11
C THR A 104 -22.48 28.54 -0.34
N GLY A 105 -23.12 28.51 0.83
CA GLY A 105 -23.35 29.71 1.66
C GLY A 105 -22.06 30.45 2.05
N ILE A 106 -22.16 31.76 2.27
CA ILE A 106 -21.05 32.57 2.81
C ILE A 106 -20.92 32.34 4.30
N ARG A 107 -19.67 32.23 4.77
CA ARG A 107 -19.29 32.07 6.17
C ARG A 107 -18.63 33.34 6.71
N ASP A 108 -18.51 33.44 8.02
CA ASP A 108 -17.90 34.57 8.72
C ASP A 108 -16.76 34.06 9.62
N GLN A 109 -15.53 34.50 9.33
CA GLN A 109 -14.34 34.19 10.13
C GLN A 109 -14.30 34.99 11.44
N GLU A 110 -15.20 35.96 11.61
CA GLU A 110 -15.26 36.88 12.74
C GLU A 110 -13.91 37.60 12.93
N ASN A 111 -13.29 37.50 14.11
CA ASN A 111 -12.09 38.26 14.47
C ASN A 111 -10.78 37.49 14.29
N LEU A 112 -10.81 36.28 13.72
CA LEU A 112 -9.63 35.44 13.59
C LEU A 112 -8.92 35.64 12.23
N GLY A 113 -7.60 35.57 12.24
CA GLY A 113 -6.74 35.62 11.06
C GLY A 113 -6.57 34.25 10.41
N ILE A 114 -7.68 33.56 10.09
CA ILE A 114 -7.69 32.18 9.57
C ILE A 114 -8.43 32.03 8.23
N CYS A 115 -8.52 33.09 7.44
CA CYS A 115 -9.19 33.13 6.13
C CYS A 115 -8.77 32.00 5.16
N TRP A 116 -7.56 31.47 5.32
CA TRP A 116 -7.04 30.32 4.57
C TRP A 116 -7.91 29.05 4.75
N THR A 117 -8.49 28.84 5.93
CA THR A 117 -9.39 27.70 6.21
C THR A 117 -10.68 27.81 5.40
N PHE A 118 -11.35 28.97 5.48
CA PHE A 118 -12.56 29.29 4.74
C PHE A 118 -12.35 29.22 3.23
N THR A 119 -11.23 29.74 2.74
CA THR A 119 -10.88 29.72 1.32
C THR A 119 -10.67 28.29 0.80
N GLY A 120 -9.97 27.46 1.57
CA GLY A 120 -9.74 26.05 1.24
C GLY A 120 -11.06 25.26 1.19
N ASN A 121 -11.86 25.37 2.25
CA ASN A 121 -13.16 24.70 2.35
C ASN A 121 -14.11 25.15 1.24
N ALA A 122 -14.26 26.45 1.01
CA ALA A 122 -15.09 26.98 -0.07
C ALA A 122 -14.69 26.47 -1.46
N THR A 123 -13.38 26.29 -1.70
CA THR A 123 -12.88 25.73 -2.97
C THR A 123 -13.31 24.27 -3.13
N LEU A 124 -13.17 23.45 -2.09
CA LEU A 124 -13.58 22.04 -2.11
C LEU A 124 -15.11 21.89 -2.20
N GLU A 125 -15.87 22.66 -1.42
CA GLU A 125 -17.33 22.70 -1.48
C GLU A 125 -17.84 23.02 -2.88
N THR A 126 -17.26 24.05 -3.51
CA THR A 126 -17.63 24.46 -4.87
C THR A 126 -17.32 23.35 -5.88
N PHE A 127 -16.17 22.67 -5.74
CA PHE A 127 -15.83 21.51 -6.56
C PHE A 127 -16.85 20.36 -6.39
N LEU A 128 -17.17 20.01 -5.13
CA LEU A 128 -18.09 18.91 -4.82
C LEU A 128 -19.48 19.18 -5.39
N LYS A 129 -19.98 20.42 -5.23
CA LYS A 129 -21.28 20.83 -5.75
C LYS A 129 -21.31 20.86 -7.27
N LEU A 130 -20.27 21.43 -7.92
CA LEU A 130 -20.14 21.46 -9.38
C LEU A 130 -20.11 20.05 -9.99
N LYS A 131 -19.43 19.10 -9.34
CA LYS A 131 -19.30 17.70 -9.81
C LYS A 131 -20.47 16.80 -9.38
N GLY A 132 -21.46 17.34 -8.69
CA GLY A 132 -22.66 16.58 -8.30
C GLY A 132 -22.46 15.61 -7.13
N TYR A 133 -21.40 15.77 -6.33
CA TYR A 133 -21.19 14.97 -5.11
C TYR A 133 -22.13 15.36 -3.97
N GLY A 134 -22.69 16.58 -4.02
CA GLY A 134 -23.64 17.10 -3.04
C GLY A 134 -23.29 18.50 -2.54
N ASP A 135 -24.20 19.05 -1.75
CA ASP A 135 -23.99 20.31 -1.03
C ASP A 135 -23.44 19.99 0.35
N PHE A 136 -22.24 20.49 0.65
CA PHE A 136 -21.53 20.23 1.90
C PHE A 136 -21.17 21.53 2.59
N ASP A 137 -21.18 21.46 3.92
CA ASP A 137 -20.81 22.53 4.82
C ASP A 137 -19.64 22.06 5.67
N LEU A 138 -18.43 22.47 5.31
CA LEU A 138 -17.20 21.96 5.88
C LEU A 138 -16.76 22.77 7.11
N SER A 139 -16.13 22.10 8.07
CA SER A 139 -15.69 22.73 9.32
C SER A 139 -14.33 23.43 9.16
N GLU A 140 -14.31 24.75 9.23
CA GLU A 140 -13.06 25.52 9.35
C GLU A 140 -12.37 25.27 10.69
N GLU A 141 -13.14 25.05 11.76
CA GLU A 141 -12.61 24.84 13.10
C GLU A 141 -11.74 23.59 13.19
N HIS A 142 -12.13 22.50 12.52
CA HIS A 142 -11.27 21.32 12.47
C HIS A 142 -9.94 21.63 11.77
N MET A 143 -9.95 22.35 10.65
CA MET A 143 -8.72 22.70 9.93
C MET A 143 -7.85 23.68 10.76
N ARG A 144 -8.47 24.66 11.44
CA ARG A 144 -7.82 25.58 12.37
C ARG A 144 -7.01 24.85 13.44
N TRP A 145 -7.60 23.84 14.09
CA TRP A 145 -6.93 23.09 15.15
C TRP A 145 -5.95 22.03 14.62
N TRP A 146 -6.16 21.53 13.40
CA TRP A 146 -5.21 20.64 12.72
C TRP A 146 -3.86 21.31 12.49
N ALA A 147 -3.87 22.60 12.15
CA ALA A 147 -2.68 23.37 11.81
C ALA A 147 -1.87 23.89 13.01
N LYS A 148 -2.12 23.40 14.22
CA LYS A 148 -1.49 23.88 15.46
C LYS A 148 -0.48 22.90 16.03
N ASP A 149 0.38 23.43 16.90
CA ASP A 149 1.26 22.67 17.79
C ASP A 149 2.29 21.77 17.08
N ASN A 150 2.53 22.01 15.78
CA ASN A 150 3.49 21.23 14.99
C ASN A 150 3.20 19.72 15.03
N VAL A 151 1.93 19.32 15.19
CA VAL A 151 1.54 17.90 15.17
C VAL A 151 1.78 17.32 13.77
N TYR A 152 1.39 18.08 12.75
CA TYR A 152 1.51 17.73 11.34
C TYR A 152 2.41 18.72 10.58
N GLY A 153 3.49 19.18 11.23
CA GLY A 153 4.41 20.18 10.68
C GLY A 153 3.94 21.63 10.85
N TRP A 154 2.64 21.89 10.66
CA TRP A 154 2.04 23.22 10.78
C TRP A 154 1.96 23.72 12.23
N ASN A 155 2.28 25.00 12.43
CA ASN A 155 2.21 25.68 13.71
C ASN A 155 1.70 27.12 13.55
N ILE A 156 0.40 27.25 13.26
CA ILE A 156 -0.24 28.52 12.89
C ILE A 156 -1.08 29.07 14.04
N GLY A 157 -0.79 30.31 14.44
CA GLY A 157 -1.57 31.07 15.42
C GLY A 157 -2.93 31.52 14.87
N ASP A 158 -3.85 31.92 15.77
CA ASP A 158 -5.20 32.34 15.36
C ASP A 158 -5.25 33.74 14.71
N THR A 159 -4.14 34.47 14.68
CA THR A 159 -4.05 35.87 14.21
C THR A 159 -3.05 36.07 13.07
N GLN A 160 -2.33 35.02 12.66
CA GLN A 160 -1.12 35.16 11.82
C GLN A 160 -1.37 35.03 10.31
N GLY A 161 -2.53 34.53 9.88
CA GLY A 161 -2.73 34.13 8.49
C GLY A 161 -1.90 32.89 8.11
N SER A 162 -2.14 32.35 6.91
CA SER A 162 -1.33 31.25 6.37
C SER A 162 -1.36 31.22 4.84
N THR A 163 -0.57 30.33 4.26
CA THR A 163 -0.53 30.08 2.82
C THR A 163 -1.69 29.17 2.41
N ASN A 164 -2.03 29.21 1.12
CA ASN A 164 -3.07 28.33 0.58
C ASN A 164 -2.63 26.85 0.58
N GLU A 165 -1.32 26.59 0.63
CA GLU A 165 -0.73 25.26 0.74
C GLU A 165 -1.14 24.54 2.04
N THR A 166 -1.46 25.26 3.13
CA THR A 166 -1.95 24.63 4.37
C THR A 166 -3.24 23.84 4.15
N SER A 167 -4.17 24.42 3.41
CA SER A 167 -5.43 23.77 3.06
C SER A 167 -5.19 22.57 2.13
N VAL A 168 -4.26 22.69 1.18
CA VAL A 168 -3.87 21.58 0.29
C VAL A 168 -3.25 20.42 1.06
N GLY A 169 -2.30 20.70 1.95
CA GLY A 169 -1.68 19.70 2.83
C GLY A 169 -2.69 19.01 3.72
N TYR A 170 -3.64 19.76 4.29
CA TYR A 170 -4.75 19.20 5.06
C TYR A 170 -5.60 18.23 4.22
N PHE A 171 -6.06 18.65 3.05
CA PHE A 171 -6.91 17.81 2.19
C PHE A 171 -6.20 16.57 1.66
N THR A 172 -4.95 16.70 1.21
CA THR A 172 -4.16 15.59 0.65
C THR A 172 -3.62 14.63 1.71
N SER A 173 -3.68 15.00 3.00
CA SER A 173 -3.36 14.13 4.13
C SER A 173 -4.52 13.20 4.56
N TRP A 174 -5.73 13.42 4.04
CA TRP A 174 -6.97 12.70 4.37
C TRP A 174 -7.37 12.72 5.85
N LEU A 175 -6.82 13.66 6.64
CA LEU A 175 -7.20 13.90 8.03
C LEU A 175 -8.50 14.70 8.16
N GLY A 176 -9.01 15.24 7.06
CA GLY A 176 -10.32 15.87 6.92
C GLY A 176 -10.74 15.97 5.46
N PRO A 177 -11.74 16.81 5.12
CA PRO A 177 -12.48 17.71 6.01
C PRO A 177 -13.52 17.01 6.89
N LYS A 178 -13.93 17.69 7.97
CA LYS A 178 -15.11 17.36 8.77
C LYS A 178 -16.27 18.30 8.39
N LEU A 179 -17.48 18.01 8.86
CA LEU A 179 -18.64 18.86 8.61
C LEU A 179 -18.82 19.89 9.73
N GLU A 180 -19.27 21.09 9.38
CA GLU A 180 -19.55 22.19 10.30
C GLU A 180 -20.59 21.79 11.35
N LYS A 181 -21.63 21.05 10.95
CA LYS A 181 -22.64 20.53 11.90
C LYS A 181 -22.05 19.64 13.00
N ASP A 182 -20.91 19.01 12.75
CA ASP A 182 -20.27 18.07 13.68
C ASP A 182 -19.18 18.78 14.49
N ILE A 183 -18.44 19.71 13.88
CA ILE A 183 -17.45 20.56 14.56
C ILE A 183 -17.73 22.03 14.18
N PRO A 184 -18.61 22.71 14.93
CA PRO A 184 -18.99 24.08 14.60
C PRO A 184 -17.87 25.10 14.80
N TYR A 185 -17.89 26.15 14.01
CA TYR A 185 -16.93 27.24 14.09
C TYR A 185 -17.01 28.03 15.40
N ASN A 186 -15.84 28.36 15.96
CA ASN A 186 -15.71 29.20 17.14
C ASN A 186 -14.72 30.37 16.89
N GLY A 187 -15.19 31.38 16.15
CA GLY A 187 -14.41 32.56 15.79
C GLY A 187 -14.22 33.61 16.89
N LYS A 188 -14.91 33.48 18.03
CA LYS A 188 -14.99 34.55 19.04
C LYS A 188 -13.75 34.66 19.92
N LEU A 189 -13.05 33.55 20.13
CA LEU A 189 -11.91 33.45 21.04
C LEU A 189 -10.69 32.88 20.30
N THR A 190 -9.54 33.48 20.56
CA THR A 190 -8.25 32.86 20.26
C THR A 190 -7.94 31.79 21.30
N ARG A 191 -7.02 30.87 20.98
CA ARG A 191 -6.49 29.89 21.96
C ARG A 191 -5.89 30.59 23.18
N GLU A 192 -5.16 31.68 22.98
CA GLU A 192 -4.58 32.49 24.06
C GLU A 192 -5.66 33.07 24.99
N ASN A 193 -6.83 33.41 24.42
CA ASN A 193 -8.00 33.89 25.16
C ASN A 193 -8.94 32.75 25.63
N GLY A 194 -8.46 31.51 25.66
CA GLY A 194 -9.15 30.38 26.28
C GLY A 194 -9.99 29.52 25.34
N ALA A 195 -9.93 29.71 24.02
CA ALA A 195 -10.52 28.74 23.08
C ALA A 195 -9.86 27.37 23.25
N LYS A 196 -10.67 26.31 23.20
CA LYS A 196 -10.22 24.92 23.38
C LYS A 196 -10.47 24.12 22.12
N LYS A 197 -9.58 23.16 21.83
CA LYS A 197 -9.77 22.17 20.79
C LYS A 197 -11.11 21.43 21.02
N PRO A 198 -11.96 21.27 19.99
CA PRO A 198 -13.25 20.59 20.13
C PRO A 198 -13.11 19.20 20.75
N ALA A 199 -14.00 18.86 21.69
CA ALA A 199 -13.91 17.59 22.43
C ALA A 199 -14.13 16.35 21.53
N ASN A 200 -14.89 16.51 20.45
CA ASN A 200 -15.17 15.49 19.45
C ASN A 200 -14.25 15.58 18.21
N TYR A 201 -13.12 16.29 18.29
CA TYR A 201 -12.24 16.54 17.14
C TYR A 201 -11.84 15.25 16.39
N ASP A 202 -11.43 14.21 17.12
CA ASP A 202 -11.01 12.94 16.50
C ASP A 202 -12.20 12.02 16.15
N SER A 203 -13.30 12.10 16.91
CA SER A 203 -14.45 11.20 16.76
C SER A 203 -15.49 11.68 15.74
N ALA A 204 -15.48 12.97 15.36
CA ALA A 204 -16.39 13.50 14.36
C ALA A 204 -16.19 12.80 13.00
N PRO A 205 -17.28 12.48 12.28
CA PRO A 205 -17.18 11.82 10.99
C PRO A 205 -16.48 12.71 9.97
N LYS A 206 -15.61 12.10 9.15
CA LYS A 206 -15.01 12.77 7.99
C LYS A 206 -16.01 12.83 6.85
N LEU A 207 -15.83 13.80 5.95
CA LEU A 207 -16.44 13.77 4.63
C LEU A 207 -16.23 12.40 3.97
N PRO A 208 -17.24 11.81 3.30
CA PRO A 208 -17.12 10.49 2.66
C PRO A 208 -16.32 10.51 1.35
N TYR A 209 -15.53 11.57 1.13
CA TYR A 209 -14.69 11.78 -0.05
C TYR A 209 -13.32 12.27 0.40
N ASN A 210 -12.30 11.73 -0.24
CA ASN A 210 -10.90 12.06 0.00
C ASN A 210 -10.35 12.77 -1.24
N VAL A 211 -9.65 13.91 -1.07
CA VAL A 211 -9.02 14.63 -2.18
C VAL A 211 -7.85 13.81 -2.74
N THR A 212 -7.86 13.58 -4.05
CA THR A 212 -6.83 12.81 -4.77
C THR A 212 -6.10 13.63 -5.83
N GLY A 213 -6.57 14.82 -6.16
CA GLY A 213 -5.93 15.67 -7.15
C GLY A 213 -6.10 17.16 -6.81
N VAL A 214 -4.99 17.89 -6.91
CA VAL A 214 -4.94 19.35 -6.72
C VAL A 214 -4.01 19.93 -7.77
N ILE A 215 -4.47 20.95 -8.50
CA ILE A 215 -3.71 21.63 -9.55
C ILE A 215 -3.27 23.01 -9.05
N SER A 216 -1.99 23.36 -9.24
CA SER A 216 -1.51 24.74 -9.15
C SER A 216 -1.85 25.47 -10.44
N VAL A 217 -2.52 26.61 -10.34
CA VAL A 217 -3.11 27.36 -11.47
C VAL A 217 -2.26 28.61 -11.76
N ALA A 218 -1.89 28.80 -13.04
CA ALA A 218 -1.17 30.00 -13.45
C ALA A 218 -2.06 31.25 -13.32
N ALA A 219 -1.44 32.37 -12.95
CA ALA A 219 -2.12 33.65 -12.69
C ALA A 219 -2.72 34.31 -13.94
N ASP A 220 -2.47 33.79 -15.15
CA ASP A 220 -3.06 34.35 -16.36
C ASP A 220 -4.58 34.13 -16.40
N LYS A 221 -5.30 35.14 -16.93
CA LYS A 221 -6.77 35.14 -16.94
C LYS A 221 -7.36 33.89 -17.58
N THR A 222 -6.75 33.39 -18.65
CA THR A 222 -7.24 32.21 -19.37
C THR A 222 -7.18 30.98 -18.49
N SER A 223 -6.05 30.75 -17.81
CA SER A 223 -5.87 29.63 -16.89
C SER A 223 -6.86 29.69 -15.72
N VAL A 224 -7.02 30.86 -15.08
CA VAL A 224 -7.96 31.04 -13.96
C VAL A 224 -9.41 30.80 -14.40
N LYS A 225 -9.85 31.37 -15.52
CA LYS A 225 -11.20 31.12 -16.07
C LYS A 225 -11.43 29.65 -16.38
N ASN A 226 -10.46 28.99 -17.00
CA ASN A 226 -10.57 27.57 -17.33
C ASN A 226 -10.59 26.68 -16.07
N ALA A 227 -9.81 27.02 -15.04
CA ALA A 227 -9.85 26.34 -13.76
C ALA A 227 -11.24 26.48 -13.10
N ILE A 228 -11.82 27.68 -13.08
CA ILE A 228 -13.18 27.92 -12.58
C ILE A 228 -14.21 27.07 -13.34
N ILE A 229 -14.15 27.04 -14.68
CA ILE A 229 -15.08 26.23 -15.49
C ILE A 229 -14.94 24.74 -15.21
N ASN A 230 -13.71 24.25 -15.06
CA ASN A 230 -13.45 22.81 -14.95
C ASN A 230 -13.58 22.29 -13.52
N TYR A 231 -13.26 23.10 -12.53
CA TYR A 231 -13.07 22.71 -11.13
C TYR A 231 -13.91 23.56 -10.15
N GLY A 232 -14.57 24.61 -10.63
CA GLY A 232 -15.51 25.44 -9.88
C GLY A 232 -14.90 26.69 -9.25
N ALA A 233 -13.68 26.58 -8.75
CA ALA A 233 -13.05 27.63 -7.95
C ALA A 233 -11.53 27.60 -8.02
N VAL A 234 -10.90 28.76 -7.80
CA VAL A 234 -9.46 28.93 -7.59
C VAL A 234 -9.23 29.62 -6.25
N MET A 235 -8.55 28.94 -5.33
CA MET A 235 -8.02 29.54 -4.11
C MET A 235 -6.90 30.52 -4.45
N SER A 236 -6.92 31.72 -3.88
CA SER A 236 -5.88 32.74 -4.07
C SER A 236 -5.85 33.71 -2.87
N GLY A 237 -4.83 34.57 -2.82
CA GLY A 237 -4.74 35.67 -1.87
C GLY A 237 -4.81 37.04 -2.55
N TYR A 238 -5.07 38.09 -1.77
CA TYR A 238 -4.92 39.48 -2.18
C TYR A 238 -4.51 40.35 -0.98
N TYR A 239 -4.28 41.63 -1.21
CA TYR A 239 -4.06 42.61 -0.15
C TYR A 239 -5.37 43.32 0.14
N ASP A 240 -5.95 43.11 1.32
CA ASP A 240 -7.12 43.82 1.81
C ASP A 240 -6.76 45.14 2.47
N ASP A 241 -7.42 46.20 2.02
CA ASP A 241 -7.41 47.52 2.63
C ASP A 241 -8.72 48.26 2.31
N LYS A 242 -9.50 48.55 3.34
CA LYS A 242 -10.83 49.18 3.22
C LYS A 242 -10.83 50.50 2.45
N ARG A 243 -9.69 51.20 2.33
CA ARG A 243 -9.58 52.43 1.51
C ARG A 243 -9.85 52.17 0.03
N TYR A 244 -9.52 50.99 -0.46
CA TYR A 244 -9.63 50.61 -1.88
C TYR A 244 -10.94 49.87 -2.19
N MET A 245 -11.75 49.60 -1.17
CA MET A 245 -13.10 49.08 -1.29
C MET A 245 -14.07 50.16 -1.78
N SER A 246 -15.02 49.79 -2.63
CA SER A 246 -16.13 50.66 -3.00
C SER A 246 -17.02 50.99 -1.81
N SER A 247 -17.73 52.12 -1.89
CA SER A 247 -18.65 52.57 -0.83
C SER A 247 -19.78 51.58 -0.49
N ASP A 248 -20.22 50.79 -1.47
CA ASP A 248 -21.20 49.70 -1.30
C ASP A 248 -20.54 48.35 -0.93
N SER A 249 -19.22 48.33 -0.78
CA SER A 249 -18.39 47.15 -0.48
C SER A 249 -18.50 46.00 -1.48
N ASN A 250 -18.95 46.27 -2.71
CA ASN A 250 -19.14 45.28 -3.76
C ASN A 250 -17.94 45.15 -4.70
N ALA A 251 -17.05 46.14 -4.77
CA ALA A 251 -15.95 46.20 -5.71
C ALA A 251 -14.64 46.64 -5.06
N TYR A 252 -13.51 46.07 -5.49
CA TYR A 252 -12.19 46.34 -4.93
C TYR A 252 -11.13 46.48 -6.01
N TYR A 253 -10.23 47.45 -5.84
CA TYR A 253 -9.07 47.61 -6.71
C TYR A 253 -7.93 48.35 -6.02
N LEU A 254 -6.77 47.70 -5.92
CA LEU A 254 -5.52 48.28 -5.46
C LEU A 254 -4.46 48.26 -6.57
N ASN A 255 -3.95 49.44 -6.94
CA ASN A 255 -2.94 49.61 -8.01
C ASN A 255 -1.49 49.52 -7.50
N GLU A 256 -1.28 49.29 -6.21
CA GLU A 256 0.05 49.18 -5.60
C GLU A 256 0.35 47.73 -5.24
N LYS A 257 1.59 47.28 -5.43
CA LYS A 257 2.02 45.93 -5.08
C LYS A 257 2.52 45.91 -3.64
N LEU A 258 1.66 45.48 -2.71
CA LEU A 258 1.89 45.50 -1.26
C LEU A 258 2.05 44.10 -0.64
N GLY A 259 1.83 43.04 -1.42
CA GLY A 259 1.87 41.65 -0.94
C GLY A 259 0.48 41.08 -0.74
N GLN A 260 0.29 40.12 0.16
CA GLN A 260 -1.02 39.55 0.49
C GLN A 260 -1.20 39.47 2.01
N ASN A 261 -2.40 39.76 2.49
CA ASN A 261 -2.78 39.66 3.90
C ASN A 261 -4.14 38.96 4.11
N HIS A 262 -4.84 38.58 3.03
CA HIS A 262 -6.14 37.92 3.09
C HIS A 262 -6.31 36.90 1.96
N ALA A 263 -7.01 35.81 2.23
CA ALA A 263 -7.28 34.71 1.29
C ALA A 263 -8.74 34.72 0.84
N ILE A 264 -8.97 34.42 -0.44
CA ILE A 264 -10.29 34.40 -1.08
C ILE A 264 -10.43 33.24 -2.06
N THR A 265 -11.67 32.90 -2.40
CA THR A 265 -11.97 31.92 -3.46
C THR A 265 -12.48 32.64 -4.70
N ILE A 266 -11.75 32.57 -5.81
CA ILE A 266 -12.20 33.10 -7.11
C ILE A 266 -13.15 32.08 -7.74
N VAL A 267 -14.37 32.51 -8.06
CA VAL A 267 -15.47 31.59 -8.47
C VAL A 267 -16.12 32.01 -9.79
N GLY A 268 -15.83 33.20 -10.28
CA GLY A 268 -16.41 33.70 -11.52
C GLY A 268 -15.74 34.95 -12.02
N TRP A 269 -16.31 35.54 -13.07
CA TRP A 269 -15.78 36.73 -13.71
C TRP A 269 -16.82 37.46 -14.55
N ASP A 270 -16.54 38.72 -14.87
CA ASP A 270 -17.27 39.53 -15.84
C ASP A 270 -16.29 40.47 -16.52
N ASP A 271 -15.99 40.24 -17.80
CA ASP A 271 -15.10 41.05 -18.64
C ASP A 271 -15.64 42.46 -18.89
N ASN A 272 -16.94 42.65 -18.71
CA ASN A 272 -17.61 43.92 -18.89
C ASN A 272 -17.95 44.62 -17.57
N TYR A 273 -17.48 44.09 -16.43
CA TYR A 273 -17.73 44.71 -15.12
C TYR A 273 -17.28 46.18 -15.14
N PRO A 274 -18.19 47.13 -14.85
CA PRO A 274 -17.99 48.51 -15.26
C PRO A 274 -17.08 49.27 -14.30
N VAL A 275 -16.16 50.06 -14.87
CA VAL A 275 -15.13 50.82 -14.14
C VAL A 275 -15.70 51.75 -13.07
N ASN A 276 -16.89 52.32 -13.30
CA ASN A 276 -17.52 53.25 -12.36
C ASN A 276 -18.02 52.59 -11.06
N LYS A 277 -18.07 51.26 -10.98
CA LYS A 277 -18.36 50.53 -9.74
C LYS A 277 -17.18 50.53 -8.76
N PHE A 278 -15.96 50.76 -9.24
CA PHE A 278 -14.80 50.98 -8.40
C PHE A 278 -14.72 52.47 -8.04
N ASN A 279 -15.23 52.80 -6.85
CA ASN A 279 -15.28 54.17 -6.32
C ASN A 279 -14.55 54.33 -4.98
N GLY A 280 -13.62 53.41 -4.67
CA GLY A 280 -12.67 53.55 -3.56
C GLY A 280 -11.50 54.48 -3.89
N ALA A 281 -10.40 54.35 -3.15
CA ALA A 281 -9.20 55.19 -3.30
C ALA A 281 -8.49 55.07 -4.66
N ALA A 282 -8.76 54.01 -5.43
CA ALA A 282 -8.24 53.84 -6.79
C ALA A 282 -9.34 53.38 -7.75
N LYS A 283 -9.10 53.60 -9.05
CA LYS A 283 -10.02 53.23 -10.12
C LYS A 283 -9.26 52.57 -11.27
N PRO A 284 -9.68 51.39 -11.75
CA PRO A 284 -8.98 50.71 -12.83
C PRO A 284 -9.14 51.45 -14.16
N SER A 285 -8.27 51.16 -15.12
CA SER A 285 -8.29 51.81 -16.44
C SER A 285 -9.28 51.16 -17.41
N SER A 286 -9.56 49.88 -17.24
CA SER A 286 -10.38 49.04 -18.13
C SER A 286 -11.49 48.32 -17.37
N LYS A 287 -12.52 47.90 -18.10
CA LYS A 287 -13.56 47.01 -17.58
C LYS A 287 -12.98 45.64 -17.26
N GLY A 288 -13.65 44.91 -16.37
CA GLY A 288 -13.36 43.51 -16.12
C GLY A 288 -13.00 43.23 -14.66
N ALA A 289 -13.63 42.20 -14.08
CA ALA A 289 -13.40 41.83 -12.70
C ALA A 289 -13.59 40.33 -12.45
N TRP A 290 -12.88 39.84 -11.45
CA TRP A 290 -13.09 38.53 -10.83
C TRP A 290 -14.20 38.62 -9.80
N LEU A 291 -15.12 37.65 -9.81
CA LEU A 291 -16.06 37.44 -8.71
C LEU A 291 -15.41 36.51 -7.68
N VAL A 292 -15.31 36.98 -6.44
CA VAL A 292 -14.70 36.24 -5.34
C VAL A 292 -15.70 35.98 -4.21
N LYS A 293 -15.61 34.79 -3.63
CA LYS A 293 -16.28 34.40 -2.39
C LYS A 293 -15.36 34.77 -1.22
N ASN A 294 -15.86 35.58 -0.29
CA ASN A 294 -15.13 36.03 0.90
C ASN A 294 -15.65 35.33 2.18
N SER A 295 -15.03 35.62 3.31
CA SER A 295 -15.27 34.97 4.61
C SER A 295 -15.63 35.95 5.73
N TRP A 296 -16.41 37.00 5.43
CA TRP A 296 -16.86 38.02 6.41
C TRP A 296 -18.38 38.09 6.56
N GLY A 297 -19.05 36.95 6.34
CA GLY A 297 -20.51 36.91 6.38
C GLY A 297 -21.16 37.73 5.25
N ASN A 298 -22.44 38.02 5.43
CA ASN A 298 -23.22 38.79 4.46
C ASN A 298 -23.07 40.30 4.69
N TYR A 299 -21.89 40.85 4.34
CA TYR A 299 -21.52 42.23 4.66
C TYR A 299 -21.90 43.28 3.59
N ASN A 300 -22.41 42.87 2.43
CA ASN A 300 -22.70 43.74 1.30
C ASN A 300 -23.92 43.27 0.49
N THR A 301 -24.30 44.02 -0.55
CA THR A 301 -25.47 43.66 -1.38
C THR A 301 -25.21 42.49 -2.33
N GLU A 302 -23.93 42.16 -2.57
CA GLU A 302 -23.50 40.96 -3.31
C GLU A 302 -23.54 39.68 -2.44
N ARG A 303 -24.10 39.78 -1.24
CA ARG A 303 -24.32 38.70 -0.27
C ARG A 303 -23.04 38.10 0.30
N GLY A 304 -21.99 38.90 0.47
CA GLY A 304 -20.66 38.48 0.95
C GLY A 304 -19.67 38.11 -0.16
N TYR A 305 -20.07 38.27 -1.42
CA TYR A 305 -19.17 38.19 -2.59
C TYR A 305 -18.62 39.56 -2.94
N MET A 306 -17.54 39.61 -3.71
CA MET A 306 -16.93 40.87 -4.13
C MET A 306 -16.38 40.77 -5.55
N TRP A 307 -16.35 41.90 -6.25
CA TRP A 307 -15.72 42.04 -7.56
C TRP A 307 -14.32 42.67 -7.40
N ILE A 308 -13.27 41.91 -7.70
CA ILE A 308 -11.90 42.41 -7.70
C ILE A 308 -11.48 42.70 -9.15
N SER A 309 -11.04 43.92 -9.43
CA SER A 309 -10.58 44.29 -10.77
C SER A 309 -9.51 43.33 -11.30
N TYR A 310 -9.54 43.01 -12.59
CA TYR A 310 -8.45 42.27 -13.24
C TYR A 310 -7.10 43.00 -13.18
N GLU A 311 -7.11 44.32 -12.96
CA GLU A 311 -5.91 45.14 -12.89
C GLU A 311 -5.26 45.19 -11.50
N ASP A 312 -5.90 44.60 -10.48
CA ASP A 312 -5.40 44.57 -9.11
C ASP A 312 -3.98 43.94 -9.06
N LYS A 313 -3.07 44.56 -8.31
CA LYS A 313 -1.65 44.17 -8.30
C LYS A 313 -1.30 43.04 -7.33
N ASN A 314 -2.24 42.60 -6.50
CA ASN A 314 -1.97 41.70 -5.38
C ASN A 314 -2.75 40.38 -5.50
N ILE A 315 -3.94 40.38 -6.09
CA ILE A 315 -4.65 39.14 -6.42
C ILE A 315 -3.81 38.28 -7.38
N LEU A 316 -3.75 36.96 -7.15
CA LEU A 316 -2.98 36.01 -7.96
C LEU A 316 -1.46 36.34 -8.08
N SER A 317 -0.91 37.17 -7.19
CA SER A 317 0.47 37.65 -7.27
C SER A 317 1.54 36.66 -6.77
N TYR A 318 1.10 35.55 -6.15
CA TYR A 318 1.93 34.42 -5.72
C TYR A 318 1.55 33.15 -6.49
N THR A 319 2.36 32.10 -6.37
CA THR A 319 2.19 30.83 -7.11
C THR A 319 1.27 29.82 -6.40
N ASP A 320 0.84 30.11 -5.17
CA ASP A 320 -0.02 29.25 -4.34
C ASP A 320 -1.52 29.41 -4.69
N ASN A 321 -1.82 29.45 -5.99
CA ASN A 321 -3.20 29.43 -6.48
C ASN A 321 -3.59 28.00 -6.83
N TYR A 322 -4.68 27.50 -6.26
CA TYR A 322 -5.02 26.07 -6.38
C TYR A 322 -6.48 25.80 -6.70
N SER A 323 -6.73 24.71 -7.41
CA SER A 323 -8.06 24.10 -7.57
C SER A 323 -8.03 22.62 -7.20
N ILE A 324 -9.13 22.12 -6.65
CA ILE A 324 -9.33 20.68 -6.47
C ILE A 324 -9.70 20.06 -7.82
N THR A 325 -8.98 19.04 -8.27
CA THR A 325 -9.25 18.38 -9.56
C THR A 325 -9.98 17.06 -9.41
N GLN A 326 -9.79 16.38 -8.28
CA GLN A 326 -10.32 15.04 -8.09
C GLN A 326 -10.54 14.70 -6.61
N VAL A 327 -11.62 13.96 -6.36
CA VAL A 327 -11.87 13.26 -5.10
C VAL A 327 -12.17 11.79 -5.37
N LYS A 328 -11.91 10.92 -4.38
CA LYS A 328 -12.29 9.50 -4.40
C LYS A 328 -13.14 9.19 -3.17
N GLN A 329 -14.16 8.36 -3.34
CA GLN A 329 -15.00 7.93 -2.22
C GLN A 329 -14.17 7.20 -1.16
N ASP A 330 -14.40 7.55 0.11
CA ASP A 330 -13.85 6.81 1.23
C ASP A 330 -14.61 5.48 1.38
N SER A 331 -13.88 4.38 1.25
CA SER A 331 -14.37 3.01 1.36
C SER A 331 -13.50 2.19 2.31
N GLY A 332 -12.89 2.85 3.29
CA GLY A 332 -11.98 2.24 4.27
C GLY A 332 -10.54 2.08 3.76
N GLN A 333 -10.10 2.97 2.87
CA GLN A 333 -8.70 3.03 2.47
C GLN A 333 -7.82 3.59 3.59
N LYS A 334 -6.54 3.21 3.59
CA LYS A 334 -5.50 3.72 4.48
C LYS A 334 -4.49 4.53 3.66
N LEU A 335 -4.07 5.69 4.16
CA LEU A 335 -3.03 6.52 3.55
C LEU A 335 -1.72 6.37 4.32
N TYR A 336 -0.65 6.01 3.63
CA TYR A 336 0.73 6.03 4.12
C TYR A 336 1.43 7.28 3.59
N GLN A 337 1.95 8.10 4.51
CA GLN A 337 2.65 9.35 4.20
C GLN A 337 3.66 9.67 5.30
N HIS A 338 4.67 10.47 4.96
CA HIS A 338 5.66 11.01 5.92
C HIS A 338 5.61 12.53 6.05
N GLU A 339 4.78 13.21 5.26
CA GLU A 339 4.73 14.67 5.18
C GLU A 339 3.32 15.24 5.02
N TYR A 340 3.20 16.55 5.25
CA TYR A 340 1.93 17.31 5.21
C TYR A 340 2.00 18.65 4.45
N SER A 341 3.05 18.88 3.65
CA SER A 341 3.20 20.11 2.87
C SER A 341 4.27 19.98 1.79
N MET A 342 4.03 20.65 0.67
CA MET A 342 5.02 20.88 -0.38
C MET A 342 5.82 22.18 -0.13
N THR A 343 6.95 22.10 0.58
CA THR A 343 7.76 23.30 0.92
C THR A 343 8.97 23.51 0.00
N ALA A 344 9.44 22.47 -0.69
CA ALA A 344 10.52 22.55 -1.66
C ALA A 344 10.41 21.48 -2.75
N SER A 345 11.26 21.54 -3.77
CA SER A 345 11.41 20.46 -4.76
C SER A 345 12.87 20.00 -4.90
N LEU A 346 13.06 18.71 -5.20
CA LEU A 346 14.32 18.21 -5.76
C LEU A 346 14.29 18.32 -7.27
N ALA A 347 15.39 18.77 -7.86
CA ALA A 347 15.54 18.91 -9.31
C ALA A 347 16.82 18.26 -9.83
N ASP A 348 16.71 17.51 -10.92
CA ASP A 348 17.83 16.90 -11.66
C ASP A 348 17.47 16.65 -13.13
N ASN A 349 18.40 16.20 -13.99
CA ASN A 349 18.09 15.80 -15.38
C ASN A 349 17.03 14.70 -15.41
N THR A 350 17.25 13.65 -14.63
CA THR A 350 16.30 12.57 -14.36
C THR A 350 16.37 12.32 -12.86
N ILE A 351 15.23 12.15 -12.22
CA ILE A 351 15.19 11.91 -10.78
C ILE A 351 14.43 10.62 -10.48
N THR A 352 15.00 9.78 -9.61
CA THR A 352 14.33 8.60 -9.08
C THR A 352 14.41 8.67 -7.57
N THR A 353 13.26 8.69 -6.92
CA THR A 353 13.14 8.91 -5.48
C THR A 353 12.18 7.89 -4.88
N ALA A 354 12.28 7.63 -3.58
CA ALA A 354 11.44 6.63 -2.93
C ALA A 354 11.13 6.98 -1.47
N ASN A 355 9.90 6.67 -1.05
CA ASN A 355 9.51 6.64 0.35
C ASN A 355 9.35 5.19 0.82
N VAL A 356 9.91 4.86 1.99
CA VAL A 356 9.78 3.55 2.65
C VAL A 356 8.61 3.57 3.63
N PHE A 357 7.73 2.58 3.55
CA PHE A 357 6.58 2.40 4.44
C PHE A 357 6.58 1.01 5.07
N GLU A 358 5.86 0.86 6.19
CA GLU A 358 5.61 -0.42 6.85
C GLU A 358 4.18 -0.88 6.56
N PHE A 359 4.00 -1.68 5.51
CA PHE A 359 2.69 -2.13 5.06
C PHE A 359 2.08 -3.20 5.96
N GLY A 360 0.77 -3.11 6.16
CA GLY A 360 0.00 -4.02 7.00
C GLY A 360 -0.17 -5.43 6.41
N LYS A 361 -0.91 -6.25 7.16
CA LYS A 361 -1.29 -7.60 6.71
C LYS A 361 -2.38 -7.52 5.65
N HIS A 362 -2.20 -8.26 4.55
CA HIS A 362 -3.18 -8.35 3.46
C HIS A 362 -3.64 -6.98 2.98
N GLU A 363 -2.71 -6.11 2.65
CA GLU A 363 -3.03 -4.85 2.01
C GLU A 363 -2.82 -4.97 0.50
N ALA A 364 -3.57 -4.20 -0.27
CA ALA A 364 -3.31 -3.95 -1.67
C ALA A 364 -3.14 -2.45 -1.91
N LEU A 365 -2.13 -2.09 -2.68
CA LEU A 365 -1.90 -0.74 -3.15
C LEU A 365 -2.97 -0.38 -4.18
N GLN A 366 -3.84 0.54 -3.78
CA GLN A 366 -4.92 1.09 -4.61
C GLN A 366 -4.41 2.21 -5.50
N GLY A 367 -3.48 3.02 -4.96
CA GLY A 367 -3.02 4.21 -5.64
C GLY A 367 -1.73 4.76 -5.05
N VAL A 368 -1.06 5.60 -5.83
CA VAL A 368 0.11 6.36 -5.40
C VAL A 368 -0.14 7.82 -5.72
N MET A 369 -0.07 8.65 -4.68
CA MET A 369 -0.14 10.10 -4.82
C MET A 369 1.28 10.67 -4.78
N PHE A 370 1.62 11.55 -5.71
CA PHE A 370 2.88 12.29 -5.69
C PHE A 370 2.65 13.72 -6.18
N ALA A 371 3.59 14.63 -5.89
CA ALA A 371 3.52 16.00 -6.41
C ALA A 371 4.76 16.39 -7.23
N SER A 372 4.52 17.07 -8.35
CA SER A 372 5.53 17.52 -9.31
C SER A 372 5.01 18.72 -10.12
N ASP A 373 5.91 19.58 -10.57
CA ASP A 373 5.64 20.65 -11.56
C ASP A 373 6.22 20.34 -12.95
N SER A 374 6.74 19.13 -13.16
CA SER A 374 7.39 18.72 -14.41
C SER A 374 6.39 18.33 -15.49
N ILE A 375 5.47 19.24 -15.83
CA ILE A 375 4.43 19.06 -16.84
C ILE A 375 5.02 18.51 -18.14
N GLY A 376 4.42 17.42 -18.65
CA GLY A 376 4.86 16.75 -19.88
C GLY A 376 6.04 15.79 -19.68
N ALA A 377 6.66 15.71 -18.51
CA ALA A 377 7.68 14.71 -18.20
C ALA A 377 7.05 13.30 -18.14
N LYS A 378 7.82 12.29 -18.55
CA LYS A 378 7.44 10.90 -18.32
C LYS A 378 7.67 10.56 -16.86
N TYR A 379 6.75 9.80 -16.26
CA TYR A 379 6.96 9.23 -14.95
C TYR A 379 6.75 7.72 -14.96
N GLU A 380 7.41 7.05 -14.02
CA GLU A 380 7.24 5.63 -13.69
C GLU A 380 7.11 5.47 -12.18
N ILE A 381 6.19 4.61 -11.75
CA ILE A 381 5.92 4.28 -10.35
C ILE A 381 6.32 2.83 -10.13
N TYR A 382 7.11 2.60 -9.09
CA TYR A 382 7.59 1.27 -8.73
C TYR A 382 7.25 0.91 -7.29
N LEU A 383 7.02 -0.38 -7.06
CA LEU A 383 7.16 -0.99 -5.74
C LEU A 383 8.55 -1.59 -5.63
N ILE A 384 9.25 -1.35 -4.52
CA ILE A 384 10.54 -1.97 -4.22
C ILE A 384 10.41 -2.71 -2.89
N PRO A 385 10.35 -4.04 -2.91
CA PRO A 385 10.26 -4.82 -1.69
C PRO A 385 11.51 -4.73 -0.83
N ILE A 386 11.34 -4.75 0.49
CA ILE A 386 12.44 -4.74 1.46
C ILE A 386 12.24 -5.90 2.44
N ASN A 387 13.11 -6.92 2.39
CA ASN A 387 12.95 -8.09 3.25
C ASN A 387 13.68 -7.89 4.59
N GLY A 388 12.93 -7.79 5.68
CA GLY A 388 13.50 -7.66 7.02
C GLY A 388 14.38 -6.42 7.15
N ASN A 389 15.68 -6.62 7.43
CA ASN A 389 16.67 -5.55 7.60
C ASN A 389 17.53 -5.31 6.35
N GLU A 390 17.14 -5.85 5.19
CA GLU A 390 17.83 -5.60 3.93
C GLU A 390 17.79 -4.11 3.56
N THR A 391 18.82 -3.64 2.86
CA THR A 391 18.88 -2.28 2.35
C THR A 391 17.97 -2.12 1.12
N LEU A 392 17.46 -0.91 0.91
CA LEU A 392 16.67 -0.59 -0.26
C LEU A 392 17.51 -0.76 -1.54
N ASN A 393 17.08 -1.64 -2.44
CA ASN A 393 17.81 -2.01 -3.65
C ASN A 393 16.96 -1.80 -4.91
N TYR A 394 17.39 -0.89 -5.79
CA TYR A 394 16.68 -0.51 -7.00
C TYR A 394 16.50 -1.66 -8.01
N ASN A 395 17.35 -2.68 -7.98
CA ASN A 395 17.24 -3.84 -8.86
C ASN A 395 16.04 -4.74 -8.52
N ASN A 396 15.47 -4.59 -7.32
CA ASN A 396 14.30 -5.36 -6.89
C ASN A 396 12.96 -4.72 -7.29
N ARG A 397 12.98 -3.61 -8.03
CA ARG A 397 11.79 -2.84 -8.39
C ARG A 397 10.82 -3.63 -9.26
N ILE A 398 9.53 -3.36 -9.06
CA ILE A 398 8.41 -3.86 -9.86
C ILE A 398 7.72 -2.63 -10.44
N LEU A 399 7.63 -2.53 -11.77
CA LEU A 399 6.89 -1.45 -12.43
C LEU A 399 5.40 -1.62 -12.17
N LEU A 400 4.77 -0.58 -11.60
CA LEU A 400 3.35 -0.56 -11.30
C LEU A 400 2.55 0.26 -12.32
N LYS A 401 3.10 1.42 -12.72
CA LYS A 401 2.44 2.37 -13.60
C LYS A 401 3.47 3.24 -14.30
N SER A 402 3.17 3.67 -15.52
CA SER A 402 3.88 4.76 -16.18
C SER A 402 2.89 5.71 -16.82
N GLY A 403 3.32 6.95 -17.05
CA GLY A 403 2.49 7.97 -17.65
C GLY A 403 3.24 9.26 -17.92
N THR A 404 2.49 10.36 -18.01
CA THR A 404 3.03 11.71 -18.25
C THR A 404 2.44 12.66 -17.23
N VAL A 405 3.27 13.50 -16.61
CA VAL A 405 2.82 14.49 -15.62
C VAL A 405 1.81 15.44 -16.30
N PRO A 406 0.52 15.40 -15.92
CA PRO A 406 -0.54 16.09 -16.67
C PRO A 406 -0.61 17.59 -16.33
N TYR A 407 -0.27 17.95 -15.10
CA TYR A 407 -0.30 19.31 -14.58
C TYR A 407 0.67 19.45 -13.40
N SER A 408 0.92 20.68 -12.96
CA SER A 408 1.68 20.97 -11.75
C SER A 408 0.79 20.85 -10.51
N GLY A 409 1.18 20.04 -9.52
CA GLY A 409 0.45 19.83 -8.28
C GLY A 409 0.44 18.38 -7.81
N TYR A 410 -0.59 17.98 -7.07
CA TYR A 410 -0.79 16.63 -6.55
C TYR A 410 -1.54 15.76 -7.56
N ILE A 411 -0.95 14.61 -7.89
CA ILE A 411 -1.44 13.64 -8.88
C ILE A 411 -1.56 12.29 -8.19
N THR A 412 -2.68 11.59 -8.38
CA THR A 412 -2.87 10.23 -7.89
C THR A 412 -3.07 9.27 -9.05
N GLU A 413 -2.22 8.25 -9.13
CA GLU A 413 -2.37 7.15 -10.08
C GLU A 413 -3.09 5.97 -9.44
N ASP A 414 -4.00 5.34 -10.18
CA ASP A 414 -4.63 4.07 -9.79
C ASP A 414 -3.70 2.89 -10.13
N ILE A 415 -3.47 2.03 -9.14
CA ILE A 415 -2.54 0.89 -9.19
C ILE A 415 -3.32 -0.45 -9.24
N SER A 416 -4.63 -0.41 -9.50
CA SER A 416 -5.45 -1.59 -9.79
C SER A 416 -5.41 -2.68 -8.72
N ASN A 417 -5.36 -2.29 -7.44
CA ASN A 417 -5.33 -3.20 -6.29
C ASN A 417 -4.11 -4.14 -6.25
N PHE A 418 -2.91 -3.67 -6.54
CA PHE A 418 -1.70 -4.50 -6.48
C PHE A 418 -1.46 -5.07 -5.07
N PRO A 419 -1.43 -6.41 -4.86
CA PRO A 419 -1.22 -7.00 -3.54
C PRO A 419 0.16 -6.61 -2.96
N LEU A 420 0.21 -6.28 -1.68
CA LEU A 420 1.44 -5.87 -1.00
C LEU A 420 1.96 -6.96 -0.07
N ALA A 421 3.28 -7.10 -0.05
CA ALA A 421 3.96 -7.87 0.98
C ALA A 421 3.86 -7.13 2.32
N THR A 422 3.52 -7.87 3.37
CA THR A 422 3.54 -7.35 4.74
C THR A 422 4.96 -7.01 5.16
N GLY A 423 5.11 -5.85 5.78
CA GLY A 423 6.38 -5.34 6.28
C GLY A 423 6.89 -4.12 5.52
N LYS A 424 8.19 -3.87 5.60
CA LYS A 424 8.83 -2.78 4.86
C LYS A 424 8.72 -2.94 3.35
N GLY A 425 8.38 -1.86 2.67
CA GLY A 425 8.46 -1.72 1.22
C GLY A 425 8.58 -0.26 0.84
N ALA A 426 9.17 0.02 -0.31
CA ALA A 426 9.29 1.38 -0.82
C ALA A 426 8.39 1.61 -2.04
N ILE A 427 7.78 2.78 -2.10
CA ILE A 427 7.14 3.31 -3.30
C ILE A 427 8.11 4.30 -3.92
N ALA A 428 8.55 4.02 -5.14
CA ALA A 428 9.48 4.87 -5.87
C ALA A 428 8.80 5.54 -7.05
N VAL A 429 9.16 6.81 -7.29
CA VAL A 429 8.73 7.60 -8.43
C VAL A 429 9.96 8.05 -9.20
N ARG A 430 10.02 7.69 -10.48
CA ARG A 430 11.00 8.19 -11.44
C ARG A 430 10.34 9.22 -12.34
N ILE A 431 10.97 10.37 -12.55
CA ILE A 431 10.53 11.42 -13.46
C ILE A 431 11.67 11.72 -14.44
N ASP A 432 11.35 11.75 -15.72
CA ASP A 432 12.28 12.03 -16.82
C ASP A 432 11.71 13.10 -17.76
N ASN A 433 12.27 14.29 -17.67
CA ASN A 433 11.87 15.47 -18.42
C ASN A 433 12.89 15.86 -19.51
N ARG A 434 13.87 15.00 -19.81
CA ARG A 434 14.93 15.28 -20.78
C ARG A 434 14.39 15.49 -22.20
N ALA A 435 13.32 14.78 -22.58
CA ALA A 435 12.67 14.96 -23.88
C ALA A 435 12.12 16.38 -24.09
N ASN A 436 11.87 17.12 -23.01
CA ASN A 436 11.41 18.51 -23.05
C ASN A 436 12.55 19.52 -22.77
N ASN A 437 13.81 19.07 -22.76
CA ASN A 437 15.02 19.85 -22.46
C ASN A 437 14.94 20.63 -21.13
N ARG A 438 14.35 20.00 -20.10
CA ARG A 438 14.13 20.61 -18.78
C ARG A 438 14.54 19.65 -17.67
N LYS A 439 14.77 20.21 -16.48
CA LYS A 439 14.98 19.40 -15.27
C LYS A 439 13.68 18.69 -14.88
N SER A 440 13.83 17.48 -14.38
CA SER A 440 12.83 16.70 -13.69
C SER A 440 12.76 17.14 -12.24
N LYS A 441 11.56 17.36 -11.72
CA LYS A 441 11.30 17.87 -10.37
C LYS A 441 10.29 17.02 -9.63
N ILE A 442 10.52 16.78 -8.35
CA ILE A 442 9.54 16.18 -7.43
C ILE A 442 9.48 16.99 -6.14
N ALA A 443 8.28 17.16 -5.60
CA ALA A 443 8.03 17.89 -4.38
C ALA A 443 8.56 17.15 -3.13
N MET A 444 8.95 17.94 -2.13
CA MET A 444 9.35 17.46 -0.81
C MET A 444 8.90 18.42 0.30
N GLU A 445 8.82 17.86 1.49
CA GLU A 445 8.75 18.57 2.76
C GLU A 445 10.16 18.71 3.33
N MET A 446 10.56 19.95 3.61
CA MET A 446 11.75 20.27 4.41
C MET A 446 11.61 21.61 5.13
N ASN A 447 12.52 21.90 6.05
CA ASN A 447 12.60 23.23 6.69
C ASN A 447 13.14 24.27 5.70
N VAL A 448 12.42 25.38 5.55
CA VAL A 448 12.85 26.52 4.73
C VAL A 448 13.15 27.71 5.66
N ASN A 449 14.27 28.38 5.40
CA ASN A 449 14.68 29.54 6.19
C ASN A 449 13.63 30.67 6.08
N GLY A 450 13.25 31.28 7.21
CA GLY A 450 12.22 32.32 7.27
C GLY A 450 10.78 31.82 7.18
N TYR A 451 10.55 30.50 7.10
CA TYR A 451 9.20 29.91 7.06
C TYR A 451 8.85 29.21 8.38
N ASP A 452 8.58 30.00 9.43
CA ASP A 452 8.43 29.48 10.79
C ASP A 452 7.07 28.83 11.09
N MET A 453 6.06 29.06 10.25
CA MET A 453 4.73 28.46 10.39
C MET A 453 4.69 26.96 10.07
N PHE A 454 5.77 26.41 9.51
CA PHE A 454 5.91 25.00 9.23
C PHE A 454 7.27 24.47 9.70
N LYS A 455 7.28 23.34 10.38
CA LYS A 455 8.48 22.68 10.90
C LYS A 455 8.46 21.21 10.49
N ALA A 456 9.19 20.90 9.42
CA ALA A 456 9.31 19.56 8.87
C ALA A 456 9.90 18.56 9.87
N LYS A 457 9.47 17.31 9.78
CA LYS A 457 9.96 16.21 10.62
C LYS A 457 10.25 15.00 9.75
N ALA A 458 11.47 14.50 9.83
CA ALA A 458 11.89 13.33 9.08
C ALA A 458 12.85 12.46 9.89
N ASN A 459 12.82 11.17 9.62
CA ASN A 459 13.68 10.17 10.23
C ASN A 459 14.56 9.53 9.15
N ILE A 460 15.77 9.15 9.56
CA ILE A 460 16.62 8.24 8.80
C ILE A 460 15.81 6.98 8.46
N GLY A 461 15.88 6.56 7.20
CA GLY A 461 15.19 5.40 6.68
C GLY A 461 13.84 5.67 6.01
N GLN A 462 13.40 6.93 5.91
CA GLN A 462 12.10 7.27 5.31
C GLN A 462 12.19 7.59 3.81
N SER A 463 13.08 8.50 3.41
CA SER A 463 13.07 9.09 2.07
C SER A 463 14.42 9.00 1.40
N TYR A 464 14.44 8.55 0.14
CA TYR A 464 15.65 8.20 -0.59
C TYR A 464 15.67 8.80 -1.99
N VAL A 465 16.88 9.00 -2.51
CA VAL A 465 17.14 9.38 -3.91
C VAL A 465 18.16 8.42 -4.52
N LEU A 466 17.97 8.04 -5.77
CA LEU A 466 18.88 7.16 -6.49
C LEU A 466 20.09 7.95 -7.02
N ARG A 467 21.29 7.46 -6.75
CA ARG A 467 22.58 8.02 -7.20
C ARG A 467 23.57 6.90 -7.50
N GLY A 468 24.19 6.93 -8.68
CA GLY A 468 25.15 5.90 -9.09
C GLY A 468 24.60 4.46 -8.97
N GLY A 469 23.30 4.27 -9.23
CA GLY A 469 22.62 2.98 -9.09
C GLY A 469 22.26 2.57 -7.65
N THR A 470 22.56 3.38 -6.64
CA THR A 470 22.28 3.09 -5.22
C THR A 470 21.36 4.13 -4.60
N PHE A 471 20.45 3.71 -3.74
CA PHE A 471 19.61 4.65 -2.98
C PHE A 471 20.38 5.26 -1.81
N ILE A 472 20.42 6.59 -1.77
CA ILE A 472 20.98 7.38 -0.68
C ILE A 472 19.83 7.98 0.11
N ASP A 473 19.90 7.84 1.44
CA ASP A 473 18.92 8.41 2.37
C ASP A 473 19.09 9.93 2.44
N LEU A 474 18.04 10.68 2.08
CA LEU A 474 18.06 12.14 2.08
C LEU A 474 18.41 12.70 3.47
N ASN A 475 17.99 12.03 4.54
CA ASN A 475 18.23 12.50 5.91
C ASN A 475 19.65 12.20 6.41
N LYS A 476 20.48 11.56 5.60
CA LYS A 476 21.94 11.42 5.83
C LYS A 476 22.76 12.37 4.98
N MET A 477 22.15 13.07 4.02
CA MET A 477 22.83 14.01 3.15
C MET A 477 22.95 15.38 3.82
N SER A 478 24.15 15.95 3.79
CA SER A 478 24.42 17.27 4.38
C SER A 478 23.56 18.35 3.70
N GLY A 479 22.78 19.09 4.50
CA GLY A 479 21.93 20.18 4.02
C GLY A 479 20.53 19.78 3.54
N TYR A 480 20.17 18.49 3.59
CA TYR A 480 18.84 18.00 3.19
C TYR A 480 17.92 17.74 4.38
N ALA A 481 18.47 17.23 5.50
CA ALA A 481 17.66 16.87 6.66
C ALA A 481 17.06 18.10 7.40
N PRO A 482 15.83 18.01 7.93
CA PRO A 482 14.86 16.93 7.72
C PRO A 482 14.20 17.06 6.34
N ALA A 483 14.11 15.95 5.59
CA ALA A 483 13.45 15.90 4.29
C ALA A 483 12.60 14.64 4.11
N ASN A 484 11.37 14.83 3.63
CA ASN A 484 10.50 13.75 3.15
C ASN A 484 9.92 14.08 1.78
N LEU A 485 9.86 13.10 0.88
CA LEU A 485 9.28 13.33 -0.44
C LEU A 485 7.75 13.34 -0.36
N VAL A 486 7.10 14.13 -1.21
CA VAL A 486 5.65 14.09 -1.39
C VAL A 486 5.31 12.87 -2.27
N ILE A 487 5.40 11.68 -1.65
CA ILE A 487 4.99 10.39 -2.20
C ILE A 487 4.18 9.69 -1.12
N LYS A 488 2.91 9.39 -1.42
CA LYS A 488 1.97 8.76 -0.50
C LYS A 488 1.41 7.46 -1.11
N GLY A 489 1.31 6.41 -0.29
CA GLY A 489 0.73 5.13 -0.68
C GLY A 489 -0.70 4.99 -0.18
N ILE A 490 -1.65 4.73 -1.08
CA ILE A 490 -3.06 4.49 -0.73
C ILE A 490 -3.30 2.99 -0.76
N THR A 491 -3.64 2.38 0.37
CA THR A 491 -3.90 0.94 0.46
C THR A 491 -5.32 0.65 0.94
N LYS A 492 -5.75 -0.60 0.77
CA LYS A 492 -6.97 -1.15 1.37
C LYS A 492 -6.72 -2.60 1.74
N SER A 493 -7.48 -3.14 2.69
CA SER A 493 -7.48 -4.57 2.95
C SER A 493 -7.84 -5.34 1.68
N TYR A 494 -7.00 -6.32 1.34
CA TYR A 494 -7.08 -7.15 0.16
C TYR A 494 -7.64 -8.53 0.51
N GLN A 495 -8.65 -8.95 -0.25
CA GLN A 495 -9.28 -10.26 -0.09
C GLN A 495 -8.54 -11.28 -0.96
N GLY A 496 -8.21 -12.45 -0.41
CA GLY A 496 -7.61 -13.57 -1.15
C GLY A 496 -6.32 -14.12 -0.54
N GLY A 497 -5.69 -13.39 0.38
CA GLY A 497 -4.59 -13.86 1.23
C GLY A 497 -5.04 -14.01 2.68
N LYS A 498 -4.50 -15.01 3.38
CA LYS A 498 -4.70 -15.24 4.81
C LYS A 498 -3.36 -15.29 5.54
N SER A 499 -3.32 -14.87 6.80
CA SER A 499 -2.08 -14.86 7.60
C SER A 499 -2.31 -15.61 8.89
N LEU A 500 -1.65 -16.75 9.02
CA LEU A 500 -1.50 -17.51 10.26
C LEU A 500 -0.13 -17.13 10.84
N ALA A 501 -0.01 -15.88 11.29
CA ALA A 501 1.25 -15.35 11.79
C ALA A 501 1.07 -14.62 13.12
N GLY A 502 1.74 -15.15 14.14
CA GLY A 502 1.76 -14.64 15.50
C GLY A 502 2.84 -13.60 15.75
N GLN A 503 2.89 -13.08 16.98
CA GLN A 503 4.00 -12.25 17.46
C GLN A 503 5.30 -13.04 17.54
N ASP A 504 5.20 -14.34 17.79
CA ASP A 504 6.32 -15.29 17.77
C ASP A 504 5.90 -16.64 17.15
N ARG A 505 6.80 -17.62 17.21
CA ARG A 505 6.57 -18.97 16.69
C ARG A 505 5.49 -19.73 17.46
N TYR A 506 5.33 -19.46 18.76
CA TYR A 506 4.35 -20.13 19.60
C TYR A 506 2.94 -19.63 19.28
N ASP A 507 2.76 -18.31 19.20
CA ASP A 507 1.51 -17.69 18.74
C ASP A 507 1.18 -18.11 17.29
N THR A 508 2.19 -18.24 16.42
CA THR A 508 2.00 -18.77 15.06
C THR A 508 1.42 -20.19 15.08
N ALA A 509 1.97 -21.10 15.88
CA ALA A 509 1.43 -22.45 16.03
C ALA A 509 0.01 -22.46 16.61
N VAL A 510 -0.30 -21.58 17.56
CA VAL A 510 -1.66 -21.39 18.09
C VAL A 510 -2.62 -20.90 17.01
N LYS A 511 -2.23 -19.96 16.15
CA LYS A 511 -3.06 -19.49 15.03
C LYS A 511 -3.31 -20.58 14.00
N VAL A 512 -2.29 -21.38 13.68
CA VAL A 512 -2.44 -22.58 12.84
C VAL A 512 -3.46 -23.55 13.46
N SER A 513 -3.37 -23.81 14.77
CA SER A 513 -4.30 -24.70 15.47
C SER A 513 -5.73 -24.16 15.49
N ASN A 514 -5.92 -22.86 15.75
CA ASN A 514 -7.23 -22.21 15.72
C ASN A 514 -7.91 -22.35 14.37
N ASP A 515 -7.13 -22.26 13.30
CA ASP A 515 -7.66 -22.37 11.94
C ASP A 515 -7.96 -23.81 11.54
N GLY A 516 -7.06 -24.74 11.86
CA GLY A 516 -7.21 -26.13 11.48
C GLY A 516 -8.16 -26.92 12.36
N TRP A 517 -8.42 -26.51 13.62
CA TRP A 517 -9.16 -27.31 14.60
C TRP A 517 -10.05 -26.48 15.52
N THR A 518 -11.33 -26.84 15.59
CA THR A 518 -12.26 -26.34 16.61
C THR A 518 -12.15 -27.10 17.93
N LYS A 519 -11.73 -28.37 17.88
CA LYS A 519 -11.44 -29.26 19.03
C LYS A 519 -10.38 -30.29 18.65
N SER A 520 -9.65 -30.81 19.63
CA SER A 520 -8.78 -31.96 19.46
C SER A 520 -8.49 -32.64 20.80
N ASP A 521 -8.82 -33.93 20.93
CA ASP A 521 -8.50 -34.69 22.15
C ASP A 521 -7.00 -34.91 22.33
N THR A 522 -6.24 -34.88 21.23
CA THR A 522 -4.78 -35.09 21.22
C THR A 522 -4.04 -33.84 20.72
N VAL A 523 -2.89 -33.53 21.31
CA VAL A 523 -1.97 -32.48 20.84
C VAL A 523 -0.56 -33.04 20.76
N PHE A 524 0.16 -32.68 19.70
CA PHE A 524 1.58 -32.96 19.58
C PHE A 524 2.37 -31.77 20.12
N LEU A 525 3.22 -32.00 21.11
CA LEU A 525 4.00 -30.97 21.78
C LEU A 525 5.47 -31.10 21.40
N VAL A 526 6.02 -30.03 20.83
CA VAL A 526 7.38 -29.96 20.29
C VAL A 526 8.12 -28.77 20.86
N ASN A 527 9.42 -28.88 21.10
CA ASN A 527 10.23 -27.72 21.48
C ASN A 527 10.38 -26.76 20.28
N GLY A 528 9.91 -25.53 20.44
CA GLY A 528 9.98 -24.50 19.41
C GLY A 528 11.39 -24.11 18.96
N LYS A 529 12.43 -24.50 19.71
CA LYS A 529 13.86 -24.24 19.41
C LYS A 529 14.63 -25.50 18.98
N ALA A 530 13.97 -26.66 18.85
CA ALA A 530 14.60 -27.93 18.47
C ALA A 530 13.74 -28.68 17.44
N ILE A 531 13.72 -28.17 16.20
CA ILE A 531 12.79 -28.64 15.15
C ILE A 531 13.02 -30.08 14.70
N ALA A 532 14.23 -30.59 14.90
CA ALA A 532 14.69 -31.75 14.16
C ALA A 532 14.12 -33.08 14.63
N ASP A 533 13.81 -33.19 15.92
CA ASP A 533 13.18 -34.40 16.48
C ASP A 533 11.74 -34.55 15.99
N ALA A 534 11.12 -33.45 15.55
CA ALA A 534 9.71 -33.39 15.18
C ALA A 534 9.42 -33.35 13.68
N LEU A 535 10.44 -33.33 12.81
CA LEU A 535 10.29 -33.30 11.35
C LEU A 535 9.36 -34.40 10.82
N THR A 536 9.32 -35.53 11.52
CA THR A 536 8.58 -36.73 11.11
C THR A 536 7.26 -36.88 11.86
N ALA A 537 6.85 -35.91 12.68
CA ALA A 537 5.64 -35.99 13.48
C ALA A 537 4.34 -35.83 12.65
N THR A 538 4.40 -35.12 11.52
CA THR A 538 3.22 -34.78 10.70
C THR A 538 2.35 -35.97 10.33
N PRO A 539 2.87 -37.13 9.86
CA PRO A 539 2.04 -38.29 9.54
C PRO A 539 1.26 -38.84 10.72
N LEU A 540 1.90 -38.96 11.89
CA LEU A 540 1.24 -39.45 13.09
C LEU A 540 0.24 -38.41 13.64
N ALA A 541 0.58 -37.13 13.59
CA ALA A 541 -0.30 -36.03 13.99
C ALA A 541 -1.57 -35.99 13.14
N LYS A 542 -1.43 -36.11 11.81
CA LYS A 542 -2.57 -36.20 10.88
C LYS A 542 -3.43 -37.44 11.15
N LEU A 543 -2.83 -38.61 11.38
CA LEU A 543 -3.57 -39.82 11.74
C LEU A 543 -4.38 -39.67 13.02
N LYS A 544 -3.82 -39.02 14.05
CA LYS A 544 -4.51 -38.71 15.31
C LYS A 544 -5.40 -37.46 15.24
N SER A 545 -5.55 -36.86 14.04
CA SER A 545 -6.31 -35.62 13.82
C SER A 545 -5.93 -34.48 14.76
N ALA A 546 -4.64 -34.35 15.08
CA ALA A 546 -4.12 -33.47 16.12
C ALA A 546 -3.25 -32.33 15.56
N PRO A 547 -3.30 -31.12 16.15
CA PRO A 547 -2.38 -30.04 15.83
C PRO A 547 -0.99 -30.29 16.45
N ILE A 548 0.02 -29.64 15.86
CA ILE A 548 1.38 -29.55 16.42
C ILE A 548 1.50 -28.18 17.10
N LEU A 549 1.63 -28.19 18.42
CA LEU A 549 1.86 -27.00 19.23
C LEU A 549 3.32 -26.96 19.72
N LEU A 550 3.76 -25.75 20.06
CA LEU A 550 5.15 -25.50 20.46
C LEU A 550 5.25 -25.15 21.94
N THR A 551 6.35 -25.56 22.56
CA THR A 551 6.70 -25.23 23.95
C THR A 551 8.18 -24.85 24.07
N GLU A 552 8.56 -24.25 25.19
CA GLU A 552 9.96 -24.19 25.61
C GLU A 552 10.38 -25.49 26.29
N LYS A 553 11.70 -25.67 26.50
CA LYS A 553 12.27 -26.88 27.11
C LYS A 553 11.65 -27.22 28.46
N ASP A 554 11.59 -26.22 29.35
CA ASP A 554 11.26 -26.40 30.77
C ASP A 554 9.91 -25.76 31.16
N LYS A 555 9.26 -25.07 30.22
CA LYS A 555 8.06 -24.29 30.47
C LYS A 555 7.07 -24.39 29.32
N LEU A 556 5.82 -24.72 29.64
CA LEU A 556 4.68 -24.51 28.76
C LEU A 556 4.35 -23.02 28.76
N ASN A 557 4.42 -22.37 27.60
CA ASN A 557 4.02 -20.98 27.47
C ASN A 557 2.49 -20.84 27.57
N ASP A 558 2.03 -19.70 28.09
CA ASP A 558 0.62 -19.45 28.38
C ASP A 558 -0.27 -19.56 27.14
N LEU A 559 0.24 -19.15 25.97
CA LEU A 559 -0.51 -19.26 24.71
C LEU A 559 -0.79 -20.72 24.34
N THR A 560 0.19 -21.59 24.46
CA THR A 560 0.02 -23.02 24.17
C THR A 560 -0.85 -23.70 25.22
N SER A 561 -0.71 -23.35 26.50
CA SER A 561 -1.57 -23.85 27.59
C SER A 561 -3.05 -23.51 27.32
N LYS A 562 -3.34 -22.24 27.03
CA LYS A 562 -4.70 -21.79 26.70
C LYS A 562 -5.25 -22.46 25.44
N GLU A 563 -4.40 -22.68 24.44
CA GLU A 563 -4.81 -23.37 23.22
C GLU A 563 -5.14 -24.85 23.47
N MET A 564 -4.35 -25.54 24.30
CA MET A 564 -4.65 -26.90 24.74
C MET A 564 -6.01 -26.99 25.47
N ASP A 565 -6.32 -25.99 26.30
CA ASP A 565 -7.61 -25.91 26.98
C ASP A 565 -8.77 -25.62 26.02
N ARG A 566 -8.59 -24.69 25.07
CA ARG A 566 -9.57 -24.39 24.01
C ARG A 566 -9.89 -25.65 23.19
N LEU A 567 -8.88 -26.41 22.83
CA LEU A 567 -9.01 -27.67 22.10
C LEU A 567 -9.65 -28.79 22.93
N LYS A 568 -9.70 -28.63 24.27
CA LYS A 568 -10.08 -29.67 25.25
C LYS A 568 -9.16 -30.89 25.19
N ALA A 569 -7.86 -30.65 24.96
CA ALA A 569 -6.86 -31.69 24.82
C ALA A 569 -6.70 -32.50 26.11
N LYS A 570 -6.76 -33.83 25.98
CA LYS A 570 -6.57 -34.80 27.06
C LYS A 570 -5.26 -35.55 26.91
N ASN A 571 -4.87 -35.85 25.67
CA ASN A 571 -3.69 -36.64 25.34
C ASN A 571 -2.59 -35.74 24.77
N ILE A 572 -1.40 -35.77 25.35
CA ILE A 572 -0.25 -34.99 24.90
C ILE A 572 0.82 -35.95 24.40
N VAL A 573 1.14 -35.84 23.12
CA VAL A 573 2.23 -36.60 22.51
C VAL A 573 3.46 -35.70 22.44
N ILE A 574 4.41 -35.90 23.34
CA ILE A 574 5.69 -35.19 23.34
C ILE A 574 6.59 -35.84 22.30
N ILE A 575 7.13 -35.04 21.38
CA ILE A 575 8.14 -35.50 20.42
C ILE A 575 9.51 -34.98 20.83
N GLY A 576 10.47 -35.90 20.97
CA GLY A 576 11.85 -35.60 21.33
C GLY A 576 12.24 -35.99 22.76
N GLY A 577 13.54 -36.10 22.98
CA GLY A 577 14.13 -36.54 24.24
C GLY A 577 13.97 -35.52 25.38
N LYS A 578 14.50 -35.90 26.56
CA LYS A 578 14.47 -35.05 27.77
C LYS A 578 15.29 -33.76 27.63
N ASP A 579 16.25 -33.73 26.70
CA ASP A 579 17.01 -32.51 26.40
C ASP A 579 16.21 -31.49 25.59
N SER A 580 15.26 -31.97 24.77
CA SER A 580 14.34 -31.15 23.97
C SER A 580 13.18 -30.67 24.83
N ILE A 581 12.49 -31.56 25.56
CA ILE A 581 11.42 -31.20 26.50
C ILE A 581 11.71 -31.91 27.81
N SER A 582 11.93 -31.18 28.89
CA SER A 582 12.40 -31.77 30.14
C SER A 582 11.38 -32.68 30.79
N LYS A 583 11.89 -33.61 31.61
CA LYS A 583 11.03 -34.50 32.41
C LYS A 583 10.16 -33.71 33.39
N GLY A 584 10.69 -32.62 33.95
CA GLY A 584 9.90 -31.74 34.83
C GLY A 584 8.70 -31.08 34.13
N LEU A 585 8.80 -30.75 32.84
CA LEU A 585 7.63 -30.26 32.10
C LEU A 585 6.61 -31.38 31.82
N GLU A 586 7.09 -32.57 31.47
CA GLU A 586 6.25 -33.75 31.30
C GLU A 586 5.47 -34.10 32.59
N ASP A 587 6.13 -34.07 33.75
CA ASP A 587 5.51 -34.36 35.04
C ASP A 587 4.43 -33.34 35.37
N LYS A 588 4.67 -32.04 35.13
CA LYS A 588 3.64 -30.99 35.29
C LYS A 588 2.41 -31.21 34.40
N LEU A 589 2.60 -31.70 33.18
CA LEU A 589 1.48 -32.03 32.30
C LEU A 589 0.67 -33.21 32.85
N VAL A 590 1.32 -34.25 33.38
CA VAL A 590 0.66 -35.39 34.04
C VAL A 590 -0.09 -34.93 35.30
N GLU A 591 0.53 -34.12 36.15
CA GLU A 591 -0.06 -33.55 37.36
C GLU A 591 -1.30 -32.69 37.04
N SER A 592 -1.32 -32.02 35.87
CA SER A 592 -2.49 -31.30 35.37
C SER A 592 -3.62 -32.19 34.82
N GLY A 593 -3.51 -33.51 35.00
CA GLY A 593 -4.53 -34.49 34.59
C GLY A 593 -4.49 -34.88 33.12
N LYS A 594 -3.39 -34.61 32.40
CA LYS A 594 -3.23 -35.00 30.99
C LYS A 594 -2.59 -36.39 30.87
N GLN A 595 -2.96 -37.14 29.84
CA GLN A 595 -2.30 -38.38 29.47
C GLN A 595 -1.11 -38.06 28.57
N VAL A 596 0.12 -38.30 29.03
CA VAL A 596 1.32 -37.89 28.31
C VAL A 596 2.06 -39.12 27.75
N GLN A 597 2.30 -39.13 26.44
CA GLN A 597 3.14 -40.11 25.75
C GLN A 597 4.36 -39.39 25.18
N ARG A 598 5.57 -39.80 25.58
CA ARG A 598 6.80 -39.32 24.95
C ARG A 598 7.26 -40.30 23.88
N ILE A 599 7.52 -39.80 22.68
CA ILE A 599 8.16 -40.55 21.60
C ILE A 599 9.55 -39.95 21.38
N SER A 600 10.58 -40.71 21.74
CA SER A 600 11.98 -40.28 21.64
C SER A 600 12.93 -41.46 21.46
N GLY A 601 13.95 -41.27 20.64
CA GLY A 601 15.07 -42.18 20.46
C GLY A 601 16.40 -41.65 20.96
N ASP A 602 17.43 -42.48 20.85
CA ASP A 602 18.81 -42.09 21.19
C ASP A 602 19.35 -40.99 20.28
N ASP A 603 18.86 -40.96 19.04
CA ASP A 603 19.12 -39.90 18.07
C ASP A 603 17.88 -39.62 17.21
N ARG A 604 18.04 -38.75 16.21
CA ARG A 604 16.96 -38.36 15.28
C ARG A 604 16.48 -39.54 14.42
N LYS A 605 17.37 -40.49 14.09
CA LYS A 605 17.03 -41.68 13.29
C LYS A 605 16.18 -42.63 14.12
N ASP A 606 16.57 -42.91 15.36
CA ASP A 606 15.80 -43.74 16.27
C ASP A 606 14.47 -43.09 16.68
N THR A 607 14.45 -41.76 16.86
CA THR A 607 13.19 -41.02 17.08
C THR A 607 12.25 -41.17 15.87
N SER A 608 12.77 -41.03 14.64
CA SER A 608 11.96 -41.22 13.43
C SER A 608 11.42 -42.64 13.28
N LYS A 609 12.23 -43.66 13.64
CA LYS A 609 11.82 -45.06 13.69
C LYS A 609 10.66 -45.26 14.66
N LYS A 610 10.77 -44.75 15.89
CA LYS A 610 9.72 -44.87 16.93
C LYS A 610 8.42 -44.18 16.52
N ILE A 611 8.50 -43.03 15.84
CA ILE A 611 7.31 -42.38 15.28
C ILE A 611 6.68 -43.25 14.18
N ALA A 612 7.49 -43.87 13.31
CA ALA A 612 6.99 -44.79 12.31
C ALA A 612 6.34 -46.04 12.91
N GLU A 613 6.87 -46.60 14.01
CA GLU A 613 6.24 -47.68 14.77
C GLU A 613 4.85 -47.29 15.28
N GLU A 614 4.69 -46.07 15.81
CA GLU A 614 3.37 -45.56 16.23
C GLU A 614 2.40 -45.38 15.06
N VAL A 615 2.89 -45.03 13.86
CA VAL A 615 2.07 -45.00 12.63
C VAL A 615 1.59 -46.41 12.28
N LEU A 616 2.49 -47.41 12.31
CA LEU A 616 2.21 -48.81 11.97
C LEU A 616 1.19 -49.46 12.90
N LYS A 617 1.15 -49.04 14.18
CA LYS A 617 0.11 -49.48 15.14
C LYS A 617 -1.30 -49.05 14.74
N ILE A 618 -1.43 -47.98 13.96
CA ILE A 618 -2.73 -47.40 13.56
C ILE A 618 -3.11 -47.84 12.14
N LYS A 619 -2.15 -47.86 11.22
CA LYS A 619 -2.40 -48.16 9.82
C LYS A 619 -1.22 -48.93 9.21
N LYS A 620 -1.54 -50.01 8.50
CA LYS A 620 -0.57 -50.73 7.67
C LYS A 620 -0.09 -49.82 6.54
N VAL A 621 1.23 -49.79 6.32
CA VAL A 621 1.87 -49.00 5.26
C VAL A 621 2.67 -49.93 4.35
N ASP A 622 2.71 -49.61 3.07
CA ASP A 622 3.51 -50.27 2.04
C ASP A 622 4.43 -49.28 1.31
N THR A 623 4.38 -48.01 1.71
CA THR A 623 5.16 -46.91 1.14
C THR A 623 5.90 -46.21 2.27
N ILE A 624 7.20 -45.96 2.07
CA ILE A 624 8.04 -45.24 3.02
C ILE A 624 8.74 -44.06 2.34
N SER A 625 9.26 -43.14 3.14
CA SER A 625 10.13 -42.06 2.66
C SER A 625 11.40 -41.95 3.49
N LEU A 626 12.51 -41.64 2.83
CA LEU A 626 13.81 -41.39 3.44
C LEU A 626 14.23 -39.95 3.17
N VAL A 627 14.62 -39.25 4.24
CA VAL A 627 15.02 -37.84 4.20
C VAL A 627 16.18 -37.61 5.15
N ASN A 628 17.14 -36.76 4.81
CA ASN A 628 18.25 -36.46 5.71
C ASN A 628 17.81 -35.57 6.88
N GLY A 629 17.97 -36.06 8.12
CA GLY A 629 17.56 -35.38 9.35
C GLY A 629 18.47 -34.25 9.85
N TYR A 630 19.49 -33.87 9.08
CA TYR A 630 20.50 -32.86 9.44
C TYR A 630 20.64 -31.78 8.38
N LYS A 631 20.91 -32.15 7.13
CA LYS A 631 21.03 -31.25 5.96
C LYS A 631 19.72 -31.14 5.16
N GLY A 632 18.81 -32.12 5.29
CA GLY A 632 17.56 -32.21 4.52
C GLY A 632 16.33 -31.70 5.27
N LEU A 633 16.47 -30.81 6.26
CA LEU A 633 15.35 -30.34 7.09
C LEU A 633 14.23 -29.71 6.25
N ALA A 634 14.59 -28.86 5.28
CA ALA A 634 13.63 -28.22 4.38
C ALA A 634 12.93 -29.23 3.44
N ASP A 635 13.64 -30.28 3.02
CA ASP A 635 13.10 -31.37 2.21
C ASP A 635 12.06 -32.16 3.02
N ALA A 636 12.35 -32.42 4.31
CA ALA A 636 11.42 -33.09 5.22
C ALA A 636 10.15 -32.28 5.44
N ILE A 637 10.27 -30.97 5.69
CA ILE A 637 9.11 -30.07 5.85
C ILE A 637 8.30 -30.00 4.56
N SER A 638 8.95 -29.88 3.40
CA SER A 638 8.28 -29.85 2.09
C SER A 638 7.46 -31.11 1.82
N PHE A 639 7.99 -32.28 2.19
CA PHE A 639 7.32 -33.56 1.99
C PHE A 639 6.31 -33.89 3.09
N SER A 640 6.39 -33.23 4.26
CA SER A 640 5.57 -33.57 5.42
C SER A 640 4.04 -33.55 5.17
N PRO A 641 3.46 -32.63 4.35
CA PRO A 641 2.03 -32.67 4.06
C PRO A 641 1.64 -33.90 3.23
N VAL A 642 2.46 -34.25 2.23
CA VAL A 642 2.27 -35.44 1.39
C VAL A 642 2.36 -36.70 2.26
N ALA A 643 3.35 -36.74 3.13
CA ALA A 643 3.55 -37.85 4.05
C ALA A 643 2.36 -38.02 5.00
N GLY A 644 1.79 -36.92 5.50
CA GLY A 644 0.61 -37.00 6.35
C GLY A 644 -0.66 -37.39 5.63
N GLU A 645 -0.91 -36.80 4.46
CA GLU A 645 -2.08 -37.11 3.64
C GLU A 645 -2.10 -38.59 3.23
N LYS A 646 -0.97 -39.09 2.71
CA LYS A 646 -0.86 -40.47 2.19
C LYS A 646 -0.48 -41.49 3.26
N THR A 647 -0.29 -41.05 4.51
CA THR A 647 0.20 -41.89 5.61
C THR A 647 1.52 -42.60 5.28
N ILE A 648 2.50 -41.85 4.78
CA ILE A 648 3.84 -42.36 4.47
C ILE A 648 4.75 -42.03 5.67
N PRO A 649 5.34 -43.01 6.36
CA PRO A 649 6.34 -42.74 7.39
C PRO A 649 7.55 -42.00 6.81
N ILE A 650 8.04 -41.00 7.54
CA ILE A 650 9.29 -40.31 7.24
C ILE A 650 10.39 -40.93 8.11
N ILE A 651 11.33 -41.61 7.46
CA ILE A 651 12.50 -42.23 8.09
C ILE A 651 13.70 -41.30 7.88
N LEU A 652 14.35 -40.90 8.96
CA LEU A 652 15.49 -39.99 8.86
C LEU A 652 16.78 -40.75 8.59
N THR A 653 17.61 -40.19 7.70
CA THR A 653 18.99 -40.60 7.48
C THR A 653 19.96 -39.60 8.11
N ASP A 654 21.17 -40.04 8.43
CA ASP A 654 22.30 -39.12 8.66
C ASP A 654 23.00 -38.74 7.34
N ASN A 655 24.08 -37.96 7.45
CA ASN A 655 24.89 -37.49 6.31
C ASN A 655 25.60 -38.62 5.54
N LYS A 656 25.74 -39.80 6.14
CA LYS A 656 26.30 -40.99 5.48
C LYS A 656 25.22 -41.87 4.86
N GLY A 657 23.95 -41.49 5.00
CA GLY A 657 22.81 -42.27 4.53
C GLY A 657 22.42 -43.41 5.46
N LEU A 658 22.94 -43.47 6.69
CA LEU A 658 22.51 -44.49 7.65
C LEU A 658 21.16 -44.11 8.24
N TYR A 659 20.28 -45.09 8.42
CA TYR A 659 18.93 -44.91 8.97
C TYR A 659 18.54 -46.09 9.87
N SER A 660 17.45 -45.94 10.60
CA SER A 660 16.87 -46.99 11.44
C SER A 660 15.44 -47.24 11.00
N MET A 661 15.12 -48.50 10.71
CA MET A 661 13.80 -48.92 10.21
C MET A 661 13.04 -49.68 11.30
N PRO A 662 11.71 -49.51 11.43
CA PRO A 662 10.86 -50.39 12.24
C PRO A 662 11.04 -51.86 11.82
N GLU A 663 10.94 -52.79 12.77
CA GLU A 663 11.10 -54.23 12.46
C GLU A 663 10.12 -54.71 11.38
N ASP A 664 8.87 -54.25 11.47
CA ASP A 664 7.81 -54.59 10.51
C ASP A 664 8.08 -54.09 9.08
N LEU A 665 9.01 -53.14 8.92
CA LEU A 665 9.41 -52.54 7.64
C LEU A 665 10.83 -52.93 7.21
N LYS A 666 11.56 -53.75 7.97
CA LYS A 666 12.89 -54.24 7.57
C LYS A 666 12.83 -55.19 6.39
N ASP A 667 11.76 -55.97 6.29
CA ASP A 667 11.47 -56.78 5.10
C ASP A 667 10.95 -55.86 4.00
N THR A 668 11.88 -55.30 3.23
CA THR A 668 11.57 -54.33 2.18
C THR A 668 10.76 -54.95 1.04
N SER A 669 10.65 -56.28 0.93
CA SER A 669 9.78 -56.92 -0.08
C SER A 669 8.30 -56.58 0.12
N LYS A 670 7.89 -56.19 1.33
CA LYS A 670 6.54 -55.72 1.67
C LYS A 670 6.29 -54.26 1.30
N ILE A 671 7.34 -53.54 0.89
CA ILE A 671 7.30 -52.13 0.50
C ILE A 671 7.15 -52.04 -1.02
N THR A 672 6.05 -51.49 -1.49
CA THR A 672 5.76 -51.29 -2.92
C THR A 672 6.47 -50.07 -3.48
N LYS A 673 6.77 -49.08 -2.62
CA LYS A 673 7.44 -47.83 -3.02
C LYS A 673 8.29 -47.22 -1.91
N SER A 674 9.50 -46.77 -2.26
CA SER A 674 10.36 -46.00 -1.35
C SER A 674 10.68 -44.65 -1.96
N TYR A 675 10.23 -43.55 -1.35
CA TYR A 675 10.62 -42.21 -1.79
C TYR A 675 11.91 -41.76 -1.12
N ILE A 676 12.82 -41.18 -1.88
CA ILE A 676 14.02 -40.52 -1.36
C ILE A 676 13.86 -39.03 -1.62
N ILE A 677 13.67 -38.25 -0.57
CA ILE A 677 13.45 -36.80 -0.71
C ILE A 677 14.77 -36.08 -0.47
N GLY A 678 15.17 -35.28 -1.44
CA GLY A 678 16.40 -34.50 -1.41
C GLY A 678 17.48 -35.03 -2.34
N GLY A 679 18.39 -34.12 -2.72
CA GLY A 679 19.48 -34.39 -3.66
C GLY A 679 20.57 -35.32 -3.11
N LEU A 680 21.54 -35.67 -3.96
CA LEU A 680 22.65 -36.58 -3.61
C LEU A 680 23.54 -36.05 -2.48
N GLU A 681 23.66 -34.73 -2.36
CA GLU A 681 24.38 -34.05 -1.27
C GLU A 681 23.71 -34.23 0.10
N SER A 682 22.40 -34.47 0.11
CA SER A 682 21.63 -34.68 1.33
C SER A 682 21.45 -36.17 1.63
N VAL A 683 20.99 -36.95 0.65
CA VAL A 683 20.78 -38.39 0.80
C VAL A 683 21.63 -39.14 -0.23
N PRO A 684 22.75 -39.79 0.17
CA PRO A 684 23.69 -40.44 -0.75
C PRO A 684 23.04 -41.54 -1.61
N ARG A 685 23.69 -41.88 -2.75
CA ARG A 685 23.23 -42.99 -3.61
C ARG A 685 23.23 -44.34 -2.89
N SER A 686 24.11 -44.57 -1.92
CA SER A 686 24.18 -45.83 -1.16
C SER A 686 22.85 -46.22 -0.50
N VAL A 687 21.99 -45.24 -0.19
CA VAL A 687 20.67 -45.48 0.40
C VAL A 687 19.75 -46.29 -0.52
N THR A 688 19.87 -46.14 -1.84
CA THR A 688 18.96 -46.82 -2.79
C THR A 688 19.12 -48.34 -2.80
N SER A 689 20.33 -48.84 -2.54
CA SER A 689 20.65 -50.27 -2.68
C SER A 689 19.90 -51.15 -1.68
N ASN A 690 19.38 -50.58 -0.60
CA ASN A 690 18.70 -51.28 0.48
C ASN A 690 17.17 -51.08 0.46
N LEU A 691 16.62 -50.53 -0.63
CA LEU A 691 15.21 -50.14 -0.71
C LEU A 691 14.50 -50.83 -1.88
N SER A 692 13.22 -51.16 -1.68
CA SER A 692 12.34 -51.63 -2.76
C SER A 692 11.75 -50.45 -3.53
N SER A 693 11.79 -50.53 -4.86
CA SER A 693 11.26 -49.52 -5.79
C SER A 693 11.64 -48.07 -5.43
N PRO A 694 12.94 -47.75 -5.22
CA PRO A 694 13.35 -46.42 -4.81
C PRO A 694 13.10 -45.38 -5.91
N GLU A 695 12.47 -44.27 -5.55
CA GLU A 695 12.30 -43.10 -6.41
C GLU A 695 12.76 -41.84 -5.70
N ARG A 696 13.70 -41.13 -6.31
CA ARG A 696 14.21 -39.87 -5.77
C ARG A 696 13.38 -38.69 -6.28
N VAL A 697 12.97 -37.82 -5.36
CA VAL A 697 12.33 -36.53 -5.63
C VAL A 697 13.24 -35.44 -5.09
N SER A 698 13.88 -34.69 -5.99
CA SER A 698 14.91 -33.72 -5.60
C SER A 698 15.09 -32.62 -6.64
N GLY A 699 15.44 -31.43 -6.17
CA GLY A 699 15.99 -30.35 -6.99
C GLY A 699 17.46 -30.10 -6.70
N ILE A 700 18.03 -29.10 -7.38
CA ILE A 700 19.41 -28.65 -7.12
C ILE A 700 19.56 -27.93 -5.77
N ASN A 701 18.45 -27.45 -5.21
CA ASN A 701 18.37 -26.77 -3.92
C ASN A 701 17.01 -27.06 -3.27
N ARG A 702 16.80 -26.57 -2.04
CA ARG A 702 15.56 -26.80 -1.26
C ARG A 702 14.29 -26.27 -1.92
N SER A 703 14.34 -25.13 -2.60
CA SER A 703 13.18 -24.55 -3.29
C SER A 703 12.81 -25.37 -4.53
N ASP A 704 13.82 -25.89 -5.23
CA ASP A 704 13.61 -26.77 -6.38
C ASP A 704 13.11 -28.15 -5.95
N THR A 705 13.61 -28.72 -4.84
CA THR A 705 13.03 -29.94 -4.26
C THR A 705 11.57 -29.70 -3.87
N ASN A 706 11.27 -28.55 -3.24
CA ASN A 706 9.90 -28.16 -2.92
C ASN A 706 9.01 -28.08 -4.18
N ALA A 707 9.48 -27.48 -5.27
CA ALA A 707 8.77 -27.44 -6.55
C ALA A 707 8.51 -28.85 -7.13
N GLN A 708 9.52 -29.72 -7.11
CA GLN A 708 9.38 -31.10 -7.60
C GLN A 708 8.40 -31.93 -6.77
N ILE A 709 8.34 -31.71 -5.46
CA ILE A 709 7.33 -32.33 -4.59
C ILE A 709 5.93 -31.81 -4.97
N ILE A 710 5.78 -30.49 -5.17
CA ILE A 710 4.50 -29.88 -5.54
C ILE A 710 3.99 -30.45 -6.86
N GLU A 711 4.84 -30.43 -7.89
CA GLU A 711 4.54 -30.91 -9.25
C GLU A 711 4.11 -32.38 -9.24
N LYS A 712 4.85 -33.23 -8.52
CA LYS A 712 4.60 -34.67 -8.49
C LYS A 712 3.37 -35.07 -7.70
N PHE A 713 3.17 -34.49 -6.51
CA PHE A 713 2.18 -34.97 -5.55
C PHE A 713 0.87 -34.20 -5.58
N TYR A 714 0.84 -33.04 -6.23
CA TYR A 714 -0.37 -32.24 -6.41
C TYR A 714 -0.63 -32.01 -7.91
N PRO A 715 -0.94 -33.06 -8.70
CA PRO A 715 -1.10 -32.95 -10.15
C PRO A 715 -2.37 -32.22 -10.57
N SER A 716 -3.40 -32.16 -9.72
CA SER A 716 -4.66 -31.46 -10.01
C SER A 716 -4.42 -29.97 -10.32
N ASP A 717 -5.19 -29.41 -11.25
CA ASP A 717 -5.22 -27.97 -11.51
C ASP A 717 -5.89 -27.19 -10.37
N LYS A 718 -6.59 -27.85 -9.44
CA LYS A 718 -7.26 -27.20 -8.30
C LYS A 718 -6.50 -27.45 -7.01
N LEU A 719 -6.28 -26.37 -6.26
CA LEU A 719 -5.73 -26.40 -4.91
C LEU A 719 -6.59 -25.55 -3.98
N ASP A 720 -7.15 -26.17 -2.95
CA ASP A 720 -7.96 -25.43 -1.98
C ASP A 720 -7.09 -24.50 -1.13
N TYR A 721 -5.89 -24.94 -0.75
CA TYR A 721 -4.94 -24.15 0.00
C TYR A 721 -3.53 -24.23 -0.59
N VAL A 722 -2.76 -23.16 -0.38
CA VAL A 722 -1.30 -23.16 -0.44
C VAL A 722 -0.79 -22.45 0.81
N PHE A 723 0.04 -23.14 1.60
CA PHE A 723 0.66 -22.56 2.79
C PHE A 723 2.08 -22.10 2.46
N VAL A 724 2.42 -20.84 2.74
CA VAL A 724 3.74 -20.28 2.44
C VAL A 724 4.52 -20.03 3.72
N SER A 725 5.64 -20.73 3.90
CA SER A 725 6.53 -20.60 5.06
C SER A 725 7.96 -20.29 4.62
N LYS A 726 8.76 -19.73 5.54
CA LYS A 726 10.20 -19.52 5.34
C LYS A 726 10.90 -20.85 5.03
N ASN A 727 11.88 -20.81 4.13
CA ASN A 727 12.59 -22.01 3.67
C ASN A 727 13.78 -22.43 4.56
N GLY A 728 14.10 -21.66 5.60
CA GLY A 728 15.21 -21.90 6.53
C GLY A 728 16.62 -21.82 5.92
N GLN A 729 16.78 -21.10 4.81
CA GLN A 729 18.09 -20.94 4.16
C GLN A 729 19.01 -20.04 4.96
N LYS A 730 18.48 -18.97 5.59
CA LYS A 730 19.25 -18.07 6.47
C LYS A 730 19.48 -18.73 7.82
N ASN A 731 18.43 -19.33 8.40
CA ASN A 731 18.52 -20.07 9.65
C ASN A 731 17.58 -21.30 9.62
N PRO A 732 18.06 -22.53 9.85
CA PRO A 732 17.21 -23.72 9.92
C PRO A 732 16.00 -23.60 10.85
N ASP A 733 16.11 -22.85 11.95
CA ASP A 733 15.00 -22.63 12.90
C ASP A 733 13.79 -21.91 12.28
N GLU A 734 13.95 -21.22 11.15
CA GLU A 734 12.84 -20.57 10.45
C GLU A 734 11.85 -21.57 9.85
N LEU A 735 12.23 -22.86 9.75
CA LEU A 735 11.35 -23.94 9.30
C LEU A 735 10.28 -24.32 10.33
N ILE A 736 10.37 -23.82 11.57
CA ILE A 736 9.43 -24.16 12.65
C ILE A 736 7.97 -23.84 12.28
N ASP A 737 7.73 -22.76 11.53
CA ASP A 737 6.39 -22.37 11.08
C ASP A 737 5.83 -23.38 10.07
N GLY A 738 6.70 -23.90 9.19
CA GLY A 738 6.39 -24.98 8.25
C GLY A 738 6.09 -26.31 8.96
N LEU A 739 6.83 -26.61 10.04
CA LEU A 739 6.54 -27.77 10.89
C LEU A 739 5.16 -27.66 11.55
N ALA A 740 4.86 -26.50 12.15
CA ALA A 740 3.60 -26.28 12.86
C ALA A 740 2.38 -26.45 11.93
N VAL A 741 2.46 -25.98 10.69
CA VAL A 741 1.36 -26.12 9.71
C VAL A 741 1.31 -27.48 9.02
N GLY A 742 2.33 -28.33 9.14
CA GLY A 742 2.41 -29.64 8.47
C GLY A 742 1.15 -30.50 8.61
N ALA A 743 0.65 -30.67 9.85
CA ALA A 743 -0.55 -31.46 10.11
C ALA A 743 -1.82 -30.82 9.52
N TYR A 744 -1.89 -29.49 9.45
CA TYR A 744 -3.02 -28.78 8.86
C TYR A 744 -2.97 -28.88 7.32
N ALA A 745 -1.81 -28.66 6.72
CA ALA A 745 -1.58 -28.82 5.29
C ALA A 745 -1.92 -30.23 4.81
N ALA A 746 -1.47 -31.27 5.55
CA ALA A 746 -1.86 -32.66 5.32
C ALA A 746 -3.38 -32.87 5.51
N LYS A 747 -4.00 -32.12 6.43
CA LYS A 747 -5.44 -32.25 6.71
C LYS A 747 -6.31 -31.78 5.55
N VAL A 748 -5.88 -30.76 4.83
CA VAL A 748 -6.59 -30.16 3.69
C VAL A 748 -5.95 -30.50 2.34
N SER A 749 -5.16 -31.59 2.28
CA SER A 749 -4.52 -32.08 1.05
C SER A 749 -3.82 -30.99 0.24
N SER A 750 -3.02 -30.15 0.92
CA SER A 750 -2.43 -28.95 0.32
C SER A 750 -0.94 -28.83 0.58
N PRO A 751 -0.17 -28.24 -0.36
CA PRO A 751 1.27 -28.12 -0.22
C PRO A 751 1.67 -27.03 0.77
N ILE A 752 2.88 -27.21 1.32
CA ILE A 752 3.67 -26.12 1.90
C ILE A 752 4.68 -25.67 0.85
N VAL A 753 4.60 -24.40 0.45
CA VAL A 753 5.59 -23.71 -0.36
C VAL A 753 6.63 -23.09 0.57
N LEU A 754 7.89 -23.50 0.40
CA LEU A 754 9.01 -22.96 1.17
C LEU A 754 9.69 -21.85 0.38
N ALA A 755 9.54 -20.61 0.85
CA ALA A 755 10.11 -19.43 0.20
C ALA A 755 10.61 -18.43 1.25
N ASN A 756 11.81 -17.87 1.02
CA ASN A 756 12.36 -16.84 1.90
C ASN A 756 12.24 -15.43 1.34
N SER A 757 11.98 -15.26 0.05
CA SER A 757 11.67 -13.95 -0.55
C SER A 757 10.70 -14.20 -1.68
N LYS A 758 11.21 -14.25 -2.93
CA LYS A 758 10.45 -14.65 -4.11
C LYS A 758 10.37 -16.17 -4.24
N LEU A 759 9.39 -16.64 -5.01
CA LEU A 759 9.33 -18.00 -5.53
C LEU A 759 10.51 -18.23 -6.48
N SER A 760 11.06 -19.45 -6.49
CA SER A 760 11.98 -19.84 -7.57
C SER A 760 11.24 -20.07 -8.87
N ASP A 761 11.91 -19.94 -10.03
CA ASP A 761 11.30 -20.19 -11.34
C ASP A 761 10.61 -21.57 -11.44
N LYS A 762 11.15 -22.58 -10.75
CA LYS A 762 10.52 -23.91 -10.71
C LYS A 762 9.28 -23.94 -9.83
N GLN A 763 9.26 -23.20 -8.72
CA GLN A 763 8.06 -23.04 -7.90
C GLN A 763 6.98 -22.28 -8.67
N VAL A 764 7.35 -21.25 -9.44
CA VAL A 764 6.42 -20.55 -10.36
C VAL A 764 5.82 -21.55 -11.35
N LYS A 765 6.63 -22.31 -12.09
CA LYS A 765 6.14 -23.32 -13.06
C LYS A 765 5.23 -24.38 -12.43
N ALA A 766 5.53 -24.81 -11.21
CA ALA A 766 4.72 -25.80 -10.50
C ALA A 766 3.34 -25.26 -10.05
N LEU A 767 3.20 -23.93 -9.91
CA LEU A 767 2.02 -23.27 -9.32
C LEU A 767 1.23 -22.40 -10.30
N GLU A 768 1.84 -21.89 -11.38
CA GLU A 768 1.22 -20.92 -12.31
C GLU A 768 -0.06 -21.44 -12.96
N ASN A 769 -0.14 -22.76 -13.21
CA ASN A 769 -1.30 -23.41 -13.81
C ASN A 769 -2.32 -23.91 -12.76
N LYS A 770 -2.11 -23.62 -11.47
CA LYS A 770 -2.99 -24.04 -10.38
C LYS A 770 -4.02 -22.95 -10.07
N LYS A 771 -5.29 -23.34 -10.03
CA LYS A 771 -6.40 -22.56 -9.49
C LYS A 771 -6.40 -22.69 -7.97
N ILE A 772 -5.77 -21.72 -7.31
CA ILE A 772 -5.60 -21.71 -5.85
C ILE A 772 -6.72 -20.92 -5.17
N SER A 773 -7.52 -21.58 -4.33
CA SER A 773 -8.62 -20.94 -3.60
C SER A 773 -8.10 -20.07 -2.46
N ASN A 774 -7.20 -20.59 -1.61
CA ASN A 774 -6.70 -19.88 -0.43
C ASN A 774 -5.18 -19.85 -0.38
N ILE A 775 -4.58 -18.66 -0.40
CA ILE A 775 -3.13 -18.48 -0.20
C ILE A 775 -2.90 -18.04 1.25
N THR A 776 -2.16 -18.82 2.02
CA THR A 776 -1.99 -18.61 3.45
C THR A 776 -0.52 -18.42 3.82
N GLN A 777 -0.16 -17.22 4.27
CA GLN A 777 1.13 -16.98 4.90
C GLN A 777 1.17 -17.65 6.28
N VAL A 778 2.24 -18.39 6.57
CA VAL A 778 2.47 -18.99 7.89
C VAL A 778 3.75 -18.41 8.47
N GLY A 779 3.61 -17.75 9.63
CA GLY A 779 4.68 -16.96 10.22
C GLY A 779 4.95 -15.64 9.48
N LEU A 780 5.43 -14.63 10.21
CA LEU A 780 5.88 -13.37 9.63
C LEU A 780 7.31 -13.49 9.11
N GLY A 781 7.65 -12.57 8.21
CA GLY A 781 8.99 -12.41 7.68
C GLY A 781 9.00 -12.41 6.16
N PRO A 782 10.12 -12.82 5.56
CA PRO A 782 10.39 -12.50 4.17
C PRO A 782 9.65 -13.44 3.18
N ASN A 783 8.90 -14.42 3.68
CA ASN A 783 7.93 -15.21 2.91
C ASN A 783 6.70 -14.40 2.42
N SER A 784 6.50 -13.16 2.88
CA SER A 784 5.40 -12.30 2.45
C SER A 784 5.45 -11.92 0.97
N MET A 785 6.65 -11.87 0.37
CA MET A 785 6.80 -11.61 -1.07
C MET A 785 6.31 -12.78 -1.92
N ALA A 786 6.68 -14.02 -1.58
CA ALA A 786 6.16 -15.20 -2.28
C ALA A 786 4.63 -15.30 -2.19
N VAL A 787 4.03 -14.89 -1.06
CA VAL A 787 2.56 -14.78 -0.93
C VAL A 787 2.01 -13.74 -1.91
N THR A 788 2.68 -12.60 -2.03
CA THR A 788 2.31 -11.53 -2.98
C THR A 788 2.37 -12.03 -4.43
N GLU A 789 3.44 -12.73 -4.81
CA GLU A 789 3.59 -13.32 -6.15
C GLU A 789 2.47 -14.32 -6.45
N LEU A 790 2.08 -15.18 -5.50
CA LEU A 790 0.94 -16.08 -5.68
C LEU A 790 -0.38 -15.33 -5.83
N LEU A 791 -0.58 -14.23 -5.11
CA LEU A 791 -1.79 -13.41 -5.24
C LEU A 791 -1.86 -12.70 -6.60
N ILE A 792 -0.71 -12.23 -7.10
CA ILE A 792 -0.57 -11.65 -8.45
C ILE A 792 -0.90 -12.69 -9.52
N MET A 793 -0.33 -13.89 -9.42
CA MET A 793 -0.63 -15.01 -10.32
C MET A 793 -2.12 -15.35 -10.30
N LYS A 794 -2.71 -15.46 -9.11
CA LYS A 794 -4.15 -15.74 -8.94
C LYS A 794 -5.03 -14.66 -9.56
N ALA A 795 -4.61 -13.39 -9.50
CA ALA A 795 -5.34 -12.27 -10.06
C ALA A 795 -5.13 -12.10 -11.57
N GLY A 796 -4.22 -12.85 -12.20
CA GLY A 796 -3.88 -12.69 -13.62
C GLY A 796 -3.17 -11.37 -13.92
N ILE A 797 -2.52 -10.76 -12.93
CA ILE A 797 -1.81 -9.49 -13.10
C ILE A 797 -0.44 -9.79 -13.72
N HIS A 798 -0.21 -9.33 -14.95
CA HIS A 798 1.11 -9.41 -15.59
C HIS A 798 2.03 -8.30 -15.03
N THR A 799 3.15 -8.71 -14.44
CA THR A 799 4.21 -7.78 -14.00
C THR A 799 5.39 -7.89 -14.93
N ASP A 800 5.77 -6.78 -15.59
CA ASP A 800 7.07 -6.67 -16.26
C ASP A 800 8.16 -6.55 -15.19
N ILE A 801 8.63 -7.70 -14.69
CA ILE A 801 9.81 -7.76 -13.84
C ILE A 801 11.01 -7.61 -14.77
N ASP A 802 11.68 -6.46 -14.73
CA ASP A 802 12.91 -6.21 -15.49
C ASP A 802 14.06 -7.07 -14.92
N THR A 803 14.13 -8.33 -15.37
CA THR A 803 15.10 -9.35 -14.90
C THR A 803 16.44 -9.29 -15.62
N LYS A 804 16.71 -8.28 -16.46
CA LYS A 804 17.98 -8.16 -17.21
C LYS A 804 19.17 -7.64 -16.39
N GLY A 805 19.29 -8.06 -15.13
CA GLY A 805 20.34 -7.64 -14.20
C GLY A 805 21.27 -8.74 -13.71
N THR A 806 21.18 -9.98 -14.22
CA THR A 806 22.04 -11.08 -13.79
C THR A 806 22.49 -11.93 -14.99
N ASN A 807 23.56 -11.52 -15.65
CA ASN A 807 24.52 -12.45 -16.21
C ASN A 807 25.91 -11.85 -16.03
N SER A 808 26.68 -12.48 -15.17
CA SER A 808 28.11 -12.32 -15.04
C SER A 808 28.76 -12.84 -16.31
N ASP A 809 29.33 -11.95 -17.12
CA ASP A 809 30.50 -12.27 -17.92
C ASP A 809 31.51 -11.13 -17.77
N ASN A 810 32.70 -11.55 -17.36
CA ASN A 810 33.81 -10.72 -16.95
C ASN A 810 34.64 -10.40 -18.20
N SER A 811 34.42 -9.26 -18.83
CA SER A 811 35.39 -8.65 -19.74
C SER A 811 35.27 -7.13 -19.71
N GLN A 812 36.42 -6.48 -19.78
CA GLN A 812 36.71 -5.08 -19.47
C GLN A 812 35.73 -4.09 -20.14
N LEU A 813 35.09 -3.24 -19.32
CA LEU A 813 34.37 -2.05 -19.78
C LEU A 813 35.38 -0.91 -19.97
N ASP A 814 35.73 -0.65 -21.23
CA ASP A 814 36.37 0.59 -21.66
C ASP A 814 35.31 1.71 -21.74
N SER A 815 35.59 2.80 -21.04
CA SER A 815 34.75 3.98 -20.92
C SER A 815 34.93 4.90 -22.14
N SER A 816 34.37 4.55 -23.29
CA SER A 816 34.06 5.51 -24.35
C SER A 816 33.10 4.91 -25.38
N LYS A 817 32.09 5.70 -25.78
CA LYS A 817 31.01 5.43 -26.75
C LYS A 817 29.70 4.86 -26.17
N ILE A 818 28.87 5.76 -25.66
CA ILE A 818 27.42 5.63 -25.74
C ILE A 818 26.94 6.81 -26.59
N ASP A 819 26.78 6.56 -27.88
CA ASP A 819 26.01 7.40 -28.79
C ASP A 819 25.10 6.49 -29.61
N SER A 820 23.84 6.90 -29.75
CA SER A 820 22.76 6.32 -30.55
C SER A 820 22.24 4.93 -30.16
N LEU A 821 21.06 4.90 -29.52
CA LEU A 821 20.09 3.82 -29.71
C LEU A 821 18.72 4.43 -29.99
N GLU A 822 18.35 4.36 -31.26
CA GLU A 822 17.03 4.69 -31.80
C GLU A 822 15.95 3.81 -31.17
N VAL A 823 14.80 4.44 -30.92
CA VAL A 823 13.54 3.82 -30.53
C VAL A 823 13.03 2.94 -31.68
N ASN A 824 13.10 1.62 -31.53
CA ASN A 824 12.48 0.70 -32.48
C ASN A 824 11.07 0.32 -32.01
N SER A 825 10.08 1.03 -32.53
CA SER A 825 8.65 0.81 -32.34
C SER A 825 8.13 -0.33 -33.23
N LYS A 826 8.19 -1.58 -32.78
CA LYS A 826 7.46 -2.70 -33.42
C LYS A 826 7.08 -3.81 -32.44
N THR A 827 6.03 -3.61 -31.64
CA THR A 827 5.18 -4.72 -31.16
C THR A 827 3.78 -4.22 -30.77
N VAL A 828 3.03 -3.67 -31.73
CA VAL A 828 1.57 -3.56 -31.65
C VAL A 828 1.03 -3.88 -33.04
N LYS A 829 0.75 -5.16 -33.28
CA LYS A 829 -0.10 -5.72 -34.34
C LYS A 829 0.03 -7.24 -34.29
N ASN A 830 -0.89 -7.89 -33.58
CA ASN A 830 -1.35 -9.26 -33.83
C ASN A 830 -2.36 -9.65 -32.75
N PHE A 831 -3.53 -9.01 -32.72
CA PHE A 831 -4.75 -9.57 -32.12
C PHE A 831 -6.00 -8.88 -32.71
N GLU A 832 -6.13 -8.94 -34.03
CA GLU A 832 -7.40 -8.73 -34.74
C GLU A 832 -7.40 -9.64 -35.97
N GLN A 833 -7.77 -10.90 -35.77
CA GLN A 833 -8.35 -11.81 -36.79
C GLN A 833 -8.48 -13.20 -36.17
N LYS A 834 -9.61 -13.45 -35.50
CA LYS A 834 -10.19 -14.79 -35.35
C LYS A 834 -11.57 -14.75 -34.68
N GLU A 835 -12.50 -13.99 -35.26
CA GLU A 835 -13.94 -14.30 -35.17
C GLU A 835 -14.60 -13.88 -36.49
N ASN A 836 -14.66 -14.83 -37.43
CA ASN A 836 -15.64 -14.92 -38.50
C ASN A 836 -15.45 -16.29 -39.17
N ASN A 837 -16.04 -17.31 -38.54
CA ASN A 837 -16.72 -18.46 -39.14
C ASN A 837 -17.24 -19.38 -38.04
#